data_AF-A0A142X7A9-F1
#
_entry.id   AF-A0A142X7A9-F1
#
_cell.length_a   1.000
_cell.length_b   1.000
_cell.length_c   1.000
_cell.angle_alpha   90.00
_cell.angle_beta   90.00
_cell.angle_gamma   90.00
#
_symmetry.space_group_name_H-M   'P 1'
#
loop_
_entity.id
_entity.type
_entity.pdbx_description
1 polymer ?
#
loop_
_entity_poly.entity_id
_entity_poly.type
_entity_poly.pdbx_seq_one_letter_code
_entity_poly.pdbx_strand_id
1 'polypeptide(L)'
;MRWPKLDTCSFRHLSTARPPAGKGALPPCIPHQGYPWTPAGPPSSRHWLDFSSRHQIITNQQQLIPWLPAEFPMAHRIGSHSPARRTVRPLITKLLLVLLGAGWTIGIPVRAQEAAKESPPAVEGPAKWEKEIRKFEDSDVSKPPAAGGIVFTGSSTIRLWDLAKSFPDLPVINRGFGGSQMNDAAHFAPRTVLPYHPKAVVLYSGDNDIKNKKTAETVVGDLKAFCQVVHEHLPETKILMLSIKPSPSRWSMIEEQREANRLATEFARTTNYLQVIDVEPVMMGKNGEPDPALFVKDMLHMSEEGYARWTALLKPHLREATAPRVFTDEKPLSDARLKPQRTYNDAYHPWTPPTTVADWAKSAARIHRQLLVACGLWPMPEKTPLQPVIHGKVDRDDFTVERVSFFSRPGLLVTGSLYRPKNASGKIPGVLCPHGHWANGRFYDAGEKGVAEQFKLKAETRESAARYPLQARMVHLARMGCVVFHYDMIGYADQKPLDHRGGLGDAEASLWLQNPLGLQTWNSIRALDFLLGLPDVDPKRIGVTGASGGGTQTFMLFALDDRPTVAFPAVMVGTAMQGGCVCENADYLRLGINNVAIAAKTAPRPLGMVGADDWTIDIETKGLPELKQVYSLFGRSDLVSAVAYKQFPHNYNEKSRERMYAWFKQHLPLAETAPLTESDFKPLSQEELTVFTADHPLPAESLPADKLRERLTQDSEAELRMILPKDPAGVEAYRMVTGGALAVMFGESTETGARMTSATDDKGKPLPADPEPVAAEIIGTEELADSITLIRGMVRRTDSGEQIPAIAMRPTDDPKGLVVLWIDSQGKAVLLDEAGGPNAMVRKLTGAGITVASIDPFLTGESREAAAKKAGDKPLYPVNLQYPGYTFGYNAPLLAHRVRDIVATARALRAQQGFQKLAIVAQGEAGLWAALANAASPGTFDWIWADLDGFSFDAVKTPDSPSMLPGAKKYGGVGGLVGLGAGTTGALHQLAEKDAERAKAIVTAAAGPLTIEPKPLEIDAVVARLIQVKPE
;
A
#
# COMPACT_ATOMS: atom_id res chain seq x y z
N MET A 1 -9.41 -47.37 0.06
CA MET A 1 -8.50 -48.52 -0.11
C MET A 1 -7.63 -48.63 1.12
N ARG A 2 -7.48 -49.86 1.65
CA ARG A 2 -6.89 -50.20 2.95
C ARG A 2 -5.35 -50.22 2.91
N TRP A 3 -4.73 -49.96 4.06
CA TRP A 3 -3.29 -50.12 4.39
C TRP A 3 -2.76 -51.55 4.10
N PRO A 4 -1.42 -51.75 3.99
CA PRO A 4 -0.62 -52.30 5.11
C PRO A 4 0.80 -51.65 5.24
N LYS A 5 1.33 -51.42 6.45
CA LYS A 5 2.08 -52.32 7.38
C LYS A 5 3.47 -52.77 6.89
N LEU A 6 4.45 -52.41 7.72
CA LEU A 6 5.84 -52.89 7.80
C LEU A 6 5.92 -54.39 8.07
N ASP A 7 6.96 -55.02 7.52
CA ASP A 7 7.49 -56.31 7.98
C ASP A 7 9.00 -56.25 8.22
N THR A 8 9.37 -57.10 9.18
CA THR A 8 10.60 -57.32 9.94
C THR A 8 11.73 -58.05 9.20
N CYS A 9 12.97 -57.96 9.73
CA CYS A 9 13.90 -59.08 10.08
C CYS A 9 15.38 -58.62 10.06
N SER A 10 16.09 -58.60 11.20
CA SER A 10 16.89 -59.69 11.84
C SER A 10 18.36 -59.69 11.37
N PHE A 11 19.36 -59.54 12.25
CA PHE A 11 20.19 -60.60 12.88
C PHE A 11 21.42 -59.87 13.53
N ARG A 12 22.15 -60.26 14.59
CA ARG A 12 22.33 -61.49 15.40
C ARG A 12 23.19 -61.13 16.65
N HIS A 13 22.80 -61.63 17.84
CA HIS A 13 23.55 -62.26 18.96
C HIS A 13 25.11 -62.20 19.03
N LEU A 14 25.87 -62.22 20.15
CA LEU A 14 25.79 -62.62 21.59
C LEU A 14 26.95 -61.88 22.33
N SER A 15 26.98 -61.60 23.65
CA SER A 15 27.26 -62.56 24.74
C SER A 15 27.39 -61.84 26.11
N THR A 16 26.89 -62.54 27.14
CA THR A 16 26.81 -62.37 28.61
C THR A 16 28.10 -62.06 29.40
N ALA A 17 27.97 -61.30 30.53
CA ALA A 17 28.40 -61.68 31.91
C ALA A 17 28.19 -60.54 32.96
N ARG A 18 27.85 -60.90 34.21
CA ARG A 18 27.71 -60.09 35.47
C ARG A 18 28.26 -60.97 36.64
N PRO A 19 28.43 -60.50 37.90
CA PRO A 19 29.27 -59.43 38.48
C PRO A 19 30.18 -59.99 39.64
N PRO A 20 30.78 -59.17 40.54
CA PRO A 20 30.13 -58.93 41.85
C PRO A 20 30.36 -57.53 42.48
N ALA A 21 29.73 -57.37 43.66
CA ALA A 21 29.30 -56.18 44.39
C ALA A 21 30.36 -55.29 45.09
N GLY A 22 30.00 -54.02 45.34
CA GLY A 22 30.71 -53.11 46.26
C GLY A 22 30.11 -51.70 46.39
N LYS A 23 29.01 -51.60 47.17
CA LYS A 23 28.37 -50.44 47.85
C LYS A 23 28.79 -48.99 47.54
N GLY A 24 27.81 -48.14 47.20
CA GLY A 24 27.85 -46.69 47.49
C GLY A 24 26.89 -45.82 46.66
N ALA A 25 25.71 -45.53 47.22
CA ALA A 25 24.80 -44.39 46.97
C ALA A 25 24.50 -43.92 45.52
N LEU A 26 23.25 -44.14 45.08
CA LEU A 26 22.62 -43.50 43.90
C LEU A 26 21.91 -42.19 44.30
N PRO A 27 21.89 -41.20 43.39
CA PRO A 27 20.66 -40.49 43.06
C PRO A 27 20.23 -40.72 41.60
N PRO A 28 18.93 -40.65 41.28
CA PRO A 28 18.38 -41.06 39.99
C PRO A 28 18.54 -40.01 38.89
N CYS A 29 18.74 -40.52 37.67
CA CYS A 29 18.64 -39.79 36.42
C CYS A 29 17.24 -39.17 36.23
N ILE A 30 17.23 -37.89 35.88
CA ILE A 30 16.06 -37.08 35.55
C ILE A 30 15.71 -37.30 34.06
N PRO A 31 14.42 -37.47 33.70
CA PRO A 31 13.98 -37.59 32.31
C PRO A 31 13.97 -36.25 31.57
N HIS A 32 14.15 -36.33 30.25
CA HIS A 32 13.96 -35.26 29.28
C HIS A 32 12.62 -34.51 29.45
N GLN A 33 12.71 -33.21 29.74
CA GLN A 33 11.72 -32.16 29.44
C GLN A 33 12.55 -31.04 28.77
N GLY A 34 12.30 -30.65 27.52
CA GLY A 34 11.15 -29.83 27.16
C GLY A 34 11.44 -28.38 27.56
N TYR A 35 12.28 -27.67 26.79
CA TYR A 35 12.61 -26.26 27.04
C TYR A 35 11.42 -25.35 26.68
N PRO A 36 10.86 -24.57 27.62
CA PRO A 36 10.11 -23.37 27.28
C PRO A 36 11.06 -22.17 27.18
N TRP A 37 10.80 -21.34 26.17
CA TRP A 37 11.36 -20.01 25.96
C TRP A 37 11.25 -19.13 27.23
N THR A 38 12.35 -18.52 27.66
CA THR A 38 12.37 -17.35 28.55
C THR A 38 13.22 -16.25 27.92
N PRO A 39 12.78 -14.98 27.88
CA PRO A 39 13.59 -13.87 27.38
C PRO A 39 14.77 -13.59 28.33
N ALA A 40 15.95 -13.40 27.74
CA ALA A 40 17.17 -13.02 28.45
C ALA A 40 17.01 -11.66 29.16
N GLY A 41 17.24 -11.63 30.47
CA GLY A 41 17.39 -10.39 31.24
C GLY A 41 18.76 -9.74 31.01
N PRO A 42 18.92 -8.43 31.29
CA PRO A 42 20.16 -7.71 31.04
C PRO A 42 21.27 -8.09 32.02
N PRO A 43 22.56 -8.02 31.62
CA PRO A 43 23.68 -8.33 32.49
C PRO A 43 23.84 -7.24 33.56
N SER A 44 23.97 -7.67 34.81
CA SER A 44 24.31 -6.84 35.95
C SER A 44 25.74 -6.30 35.87
N SER A 45 25.91 -4.99 35.87
CA SER A 45 27.15 -4.33 36.31
C SER A 45 26.89 -3.61 37.64
N ARG A 46 27.42 -4.19 38.73
CA ARG A 46 27.52 -3.54 40.04
C ARG A 46 28.87 -2.83 40.17
N HIS A 47 28.84 -1.71 40.89
CA HIS A 47 29.96 -0.91 41.46
C HIS A 47 30.65 0.07 40.47
N TRP A 48 30.89 1.35 40.73
CA TRP A 48 30.96 2.17 41.96
C TRP A 48 30.48 3.61 41.66
N LEU A 49 29.72 4.23 42.57
CA LEU A 49 29.58 5.70 42.67
C LEU A 49 29.60 6.07 44.16
N ASP A 50 30.70 6.68 44.57
CA ASP A 50 30.79 7.52 45.75
C ASP A 50 31.33 8.87 45.24
N PHE A 51 30.54 9.93 45.38
CA PHE A 51 30.96 11.12 46.12
C PHE A 51 29.82 12.16 46.14
N SER A 52 29.63 12.64 47.36
CA SER A 52 28.70 13.65 47.83
C SER A 52 28.98 15.08 47.34
N SER A 53 27.89 15.88 47.37
CA SER A 53 27.86 17.34 47.65
C SER A 53 28.21 18.27 46.47
N ARG A 54 27.61 19.44 46.23
CA ARG A 54 26.71 20.34 46.98
C ARG A 54 25.78 21.06 46.01
N HIS A 55 24.58 21.40 46.50
CA HIS A 55 23.69 22.40 45.91
C HIS A 55 24.35 23.79 45.89
N GLN A 56 24.12 24.55 44.83
CA GLN A 56 23.93 25.99 44.93
C GLN A 56 22.90 26.46 43.90
N ILE A 57 21.80 26.98 44.46
CA ILE A 57 20.72 27.68 43.79
C ILE A 57 21.17 29.14 43.62
N ILE A 58 21.06 29.69 42.41
CA ILE A 58 20.85 31.14 42.22
C ILE A 58 19.74 31.34 41.17
N THR A 59 18.74 32.07 41.63
CA THR A 59 17.54 32.58 40.95
C THR A 59 17.80 33.88 40.20
N ASN A 60 17.08 34.12 39.08
CA ASN A 60 16.39 35.37 38.71
C ASN A 60 15.80 35.20 37.30
N GLN A 61 14.47 35.16 37.12
CA GLN A 61 13.46 36.24 37.09
C GLN A 61 13.49 37.18 35.85
N GLN A 62 12.35 37.13 35.13
CA GLN A 62 11.66 38.20 34.37
C GLN A 62 12.33 38.69 33.06
N GLN A 63 11.65 38.95 31.93
CA GLN A 63 10.34 39.60 31.74
C GLN A 63 9.75 39.37 30.32
N LEU A 64 8.45 39.63 30.17
CA LEU A 64 7.53 39.44 29.02
C LEU A 64 7.65 40.57 27.95
N ILE A 65 7.62 40.26 26.62
CA ILE A 65 6.60 40.52 25.53
C ILE A 65 6.33 42.04 25.18
N PRO A 66 5.83 42.55 24.00
CA PRO A 66 5.51 42.05 22.62
C PRO A 66 5.92 42.97 21.40
N TRP A 67 5.62 42.50 20.16
CA TRP A 67 5.10 43.21 18.93
C TRP A 67 5.89 43.09 17.60
N LEU A 68 5.20 42.51 16.60
CA LEU A 68 5.28 42.69 15.13
C LEU A 68 4.55 44.02 14.71
N PRO A 69 4.40 44.45 13.43
CA PRO A 69 4.99 44.04 12.12
C PRO A 69 5.43 45.24 11.20
N ALA A 70 5.93 44.93 9.98
CA ALA A 70 5.62 45.54 8.66
C ALA A 70 6.81 45.95 7.73
N GLU A 71 6.85 45.27 6.57
CA GLU A 71 7.04 45.72 5.15
C GLU A 71 8.24 46.56 4.64
N PHE A 72 9.00 45.96 3.67
CA PHE A 72 9.61 46.41 2.38
C PHE A 72 10.26 47.83 2.20
N PRO A 73 11.21 48.11 1.24
CA PRO A 73 11.35 47.49 -0.10
C PRO A 73 12.78 47.32 -0.75
N MET A 74 12.75 46.61 -1.90
CA MET A 74 13.53 46.72 -3.16
C MET A 74 15.04 46.41 -3.30
N ALA A 75 15.28 45.31 -4.05
CA ALA A 75 16.01 45.18 -5.32
C ALA A 75 17.49 45.63 -5.46
N HIS A 76 18.37 44.68 -5.79
CA HIS A 76 19.30 44.80 -6.93
C HIS A 76 19.75 43.42 -7.47
N ARG A 77 19.91 43.38 -8.80
CA ARG A 77 20.26 42.26 -9.69
C ARG A 77 21.70 41.75 -9.51
N ILE A 78 21.92 40.49 -9.91
CA ILE A 78 23.05 39.83 -10.62
C ILE A 78 22.95 38.34 -10.22
N GLY A 79 22.99 37.31 -11.06
CA GLY A 79 23.10 37.08 -12.49
C GLY A 79 23.19 35.55 -12.63
N SER A 80 22.25 34.92 -13.35
CA SER A 80 22.23 33.47 -13.56
C SER A 80 23.09 33.10 -14.78
N HIS A 81 23.94 32.08 -14.64
CA HIS A 81 24.60 31.41 -15.77
C HIS A 81 24.07 29.99 -15.86
N SER A 82 23.54 29.67 -17.04
CA SER A 82 23.08 28.34 -17.48
C SER A 82 24.10 27.76 -18.46
N PRO A 83 24.35 26.44 -18.50
CA PRO A 83 24.98 25.81 -19.64
C PRO A 83 23.94 25.13 -20.56
N ALA A 84 23.81 25.76 -21.73
CA ALA A 84 23.69 25.22 -23.08
C ALA A 84 23.00 23.85 -23.33
N ARG A 85 21.86 23.92 -24.03
CA ARG A 85 21.29 22.86 -24.88
C ARG A 85 22.14 22.68 -26.15
N ARG A 86 22.49 21.44 -26.51
CA ARG A 86 22.90 21.07 -27.88
C ARG A 86 21.78 20.30 -28.57
N THR A 87 21.27 20.90 -29.64
CA THR A 87 20.35 20.31 -30.62
C THR A 87 21.10 19.43 -31.60
N VAL A 88 20.61 18.21 -31.84
CA VAL A 88 20.93 17.40 -33.02
C VAL A 88 19.61 16.98 -33.66
N ARG A 89 19.35 17.48 -34.88
CA ARG A 89 18.32 16.98 -35.81
C ARG A 89 18.84 15.72 -36.51
N PRO A 90 17.95 14.89 -37.07
CA PRO A 90 18.22 14.38 -38.41
C PRO A 90 17.13 14.75 -39.41
N LEU A 91 17.61 15.01 -40.63
CA LEU A 91 16.87 15.31 -41.84
C LEU A 91 16.11 14.09 -42.37
N ILE A 92 14.97 14.39 -42.98
CA ILE A 92 14.22 13.53 -43.90
C ILE A 92 14.98 13.45 -45.23
N THR A 93 15.06 12.25 -45.84
CA THR A 93 15.28 12.08 -47.28
C THR A 93 14.40 10.94 -47.78
N LYS A 94 13.58 11.24 -48.79
CA LYS A 94 12.73 10.33 -49.59
C LYS A 94 13.43 9.96 -50.92
N LEU A 95 12.87 8.94 -51.59
CA LEU A 95 13.10 8.36 -52.95
C LEU A 95 13.91 7.05 -52.95
N LEU A 96 13.55 5.93 -53.62
CA LEU A 96 12.62 5.58 -54.72
C LEU A 96 12.01 4.16 -54.47
N LEU A 97 10.73 3.81 -54.73
CA LEU A 97 9.93 3.64 -55.98
C LEU A 97 10.09 2.24 -56.65
N VAL A 98 8.93 1.58 -56.92
CA VAL A 98 8.60 0.67 -58.07
C VAL A 98 8.25 -0.83 -57.77
N LEU A 99 6.95 -1.14 -57.98
CA LEU A 99 6.26 -2.31 -58.58
C LEU A 99 5.78 -3.56 -57.78
N LEU A 100 4.44 -3.67 -57.78
CA LEU A 100 3.57 -4.80 -58.20
C LEU A 100 3.96 -6.25 -57.90
N GLY A 101 2.99 -7.01 -57.38
CA GLY A 101 2.90 -8.45 -57.66
C GLY A 101 2.02 -9.24 -56.70
N ALA A 102 0.95 -9.80 -57.23
CA ALA A 102 0.02 -10.77 -56.63
C ALA A 102 0.67 -11.86 -55.77
N GLY A 103 -0.06 -12.41 -54.79
CA GLY A 103 0.41 -13.60 -54.09
C GLY A 103 -0.40 -14.11 -52.91
N TRP A 104 -1.60 -14.65 -53.18
CA TRP A 104 -2.14 -15.88 -52.60
C TRP A 104 -2.37 -15.98 -51.08
N THR A 105 -3.67 -16.01 -50.76
CA THR A 105 -4.29 -16.60 -49.58
C THR A 105 -4.15 -18.13 -49.59
N ILE A 106 -3.90 -18.73 -48.43
CA ILE A 106 -4.30 -20.11 -48.11
C ILE A 106 -5.34 -19.99 -47.00
N GLY A 107 -6.59 -20.31 -47.34
CA GLY A 107 -7.65 -20.57 -46.37
C GLY A 107 -7.97 -22.06 -46.35
N ILE A 108 -8.39 -22.57 -45.19
CA ILE A 108 -9.23 -23.77 -45.05
C ILE A 108 -10.26 -23.48 -43.94
N PRO A 109 -11.51 -23.95 -44.06
CA PRO A 109 -12.71 -23.20 -43.72
C PRO A 109 -13.46 -23.75 -42.49
N VAL A 110 -14.37 -22.95 -41.94
CA VAL A 110 -15.56 -23.48 -41.26
C VAL A 110 -16.80 -22.87 -41.90
N ARG A 111 -17.66 -23.78 -42.32
CA ARG A 111 -18.92 -23.60 -43.04
C ARG A 111 -20.00 -23.22 -42.03
N ALA A 112 -20.68 -22.08 -42.24
CA ALA A 112 -21.96 -21.80 -41.60
C ALA A 112 -23.02 -21.69 -42.71
N GLN A 113 -24.09 -22.47 -42.56
CA GLN A 113 -25.20 -22.58 -43.49
C GLN A 113 -25.94 -21.24 -43.63
N GLU A 114 -26.20 -20.84 -44.88
CA GLU A 114 -27.27 -19.90 -45.23
C GLU A 114 -28.62 -20.58 -45.00
N ALA A 115 -29.46 -19.96 -44.18
CA ALA A 115 -30.90 -20.10 -44.23
C ALA A 115 -31.47 -18.73 -44.61
N ALA A 116 -32.00 -18.63 -45.83
CA ALA A 116 -32.71 -17.45 -46.30
C ALA A 116 -33.96 -17.19 -45.43
N LYS A 117 -34.12 -15.96 -44.96
CA LYS A 117 -35.39 -15.40 -44.51
C LYS A 117 -35.59 -14.06 -45.20
N GLU A 118 -36.79 -13.90 -45.75
CA GLU A 118 -37.30 -12.76 -46.50
C GLU A 118 -37.02 -11.43 -45.78
N SER A 119 -36.53 -10.45 -46.53
CA SER A 119 -36.27 -9.10 -46.04
C SER A 119 -37.58 -8.38 -45.68
N PRO A 120 -37.73 -7.85 -44.45
CA PRO A 120 -38.83 -6.94 -44.15
C PRO A 120 -38.68 -5.61 -44.93
N PRO A 121 -39.77 -4.84 -45.11
CA PRO A 121 -39.75 -3.63 -45.93
C PRO A 121 -38.75 -2.59 -45.40
N ALA A 122 -38.15 -1.82 -46.31
CA ALA A 122 -37.15 -0.81 -45.99
C ALA A 122 -37.66 0.20 -44.94
N VAL A 123 -37.04 0.19 -43.76
CA VAL A 123 -37.20 1.25 -42.75
C VAL A 123 -36.48 2.49 -43.30
N GLU A 124 -37.22 3.58 -43.52
CA GLU A 124 -36.64 4.87 -43.91
C GLU A 124 -35.56 5.29 -42.91
N GLY A 125 -34.33 5.51 -43.39
CA GLY A 125 -33.18 5.85 -42.54
C GLY A 125 -33.25 7.25 -41.89
N PRO A 126 -32.27 7.59 -41.03
CA PRO A 126 -32.29 8.81 -40.21
C PRO A 126 -32.35 10.13 -41.00
N ALA A 127 -32.00 10.12 -42.29
CA ALA A 127 -31.91 11.30 -43.15
C ALA A 127 -33.18 12.17 -43.22
N LYS A 128 -34.37 11.58 -42.97
CA LYS A 128 -35.64 12.34 -42.94
C LYS A 128 -35.70 13.39 -41.82
N TRP A 129 -34.95 13.21 -40.75
CA TRP A 129 -34.91 14.13 -39.60
C TRP A 129 -33.95 15.31 -39.80
N GLU A 130 -33.13 15.30 -40.86
CA GLU A 130 -32.09 16.30 -41.09
C GLU A 130 -32.60 17.75 -41.04
N LYS A 131 -33.81 17.99 -41.58
CA LYS A 131 -34.44 19.32 -41.55
C LYS A 131 -34.83 19.75 -40.13
N GLU A 132 -35.18 18.82 -39.25
CA GLU A 132 -35.48 19.12 -37.84
C GLU A 132 -34.19 19.35 -37.05
N ILE A 133 -33.13 18.55 -37.30
CA ILE A 133 -31.83 18.71 -36.63
C ILE A 133 -31.19 20.07 -36.97
N ARG A 134 -31.24 20.47 -38.25
CA ARG A 134 -30.75 21.80 -38.67
C ARG A 134 -31.46 22.96 -37.98
N LYS A 135 -32.75 22.81 -37.63
CA LYS A 135 -33.45 23.86 -36.88
C LYS A 135 -32.89 24.03 -35.47
N PHE A 136 -32.43 22.95 -34.83
CA PHE A 136 -31.74 23.06 -33.54
C PHE A 136 -30.41 23.80 -33.70
N GLU A 137 -29.62 23.44 -34.72
CA GLU A 137 -28.34 24.08 -35.02
C GLU A 137 -28.51 25.58 -35.34
N ASP A 138 -29.48 25.93 -36.19
CA ASP A 138 -29.81 27.32 -36.52
C ASP A 138 -30.30 28.10 -35.27
N SER A 139 -31.09 27.45 -34.41
CA SER A 139 -31.52 28.04 -33.13
C SER A 139 -30.34 28.27 -32.19
N ASP A 140 -29.32 27.42 -32.21
CA ASP A 140 -28.16 27.56 -31.33
C ASP A 140 -27.20 28.64 -31.79
N VAL A 141 -27.11 28.87 -33.10
CA VAL A 141 -26.39 30.03 -33.65
C VAL A 141 -27.04 31.34 -33.17
N SER A 142 -28.37 31.40 -33.15
CA SER A 142 -29.10 32.61 -32.75
C SER A 142 -29.26 32.78 -31.24
N LYS A 143 -29.33 31.68 -30.49
CA LYS A 143 -29.46 31.66 -29.02
C LYS A 143 -28.69 30.47 -28.44
N PRO A 144 -27.37 30.58 -28.25
CA PRO A 144 -26.54 29.48 -27.79
C PRO A 144 -26.96 29.04 -26.38
N PRO A 145 -27.27 27.75 -26.17
CA PRO A 145 -27.55 27.20 -24.85
C PRO A 145 -26.31 27.22 -23.97
N ALA A 146 -26.50 27.41 -22.66
CA ALA A 146 -25.40 27.30 -21.71
C ALA A 146 -24.89 25.85 -21.64
N ALA A 147 -23.57 25.67 -21.65
CA ALA A 147 -22.94 24.35 -21.49
C ALA A 147 -23.16 23.80 -20.07
N GLY A 148 -23.20 22.46 -19.92
CA GLY A 148 -23.32 21.81 -18.61
C GLY A 148 -24.75 21.66 -18.06
N GLY A 149 -25.77 21.89 -18.89
CA GLY A 149 -27.18 21.70 -18.54
C GLY A 149 -27.70 20.26 -18.68
N ILE A 150 -29.02 20.11 -18.83
CA ILE A 150 -29.73 18.83 -18.96
C ILE A 150 -30.39 18.75 -20.35
N VAL A 151 -29.95 17.81 -21.18
CA VAL A 151 -30.50 17.61 -22.53
C VAL A 151 -31.62 16.59 -22.50
N PHE A 152 -32.81 16.98 -22.93
CA PHE A 152 -33.92 16.06 -23.18
C PHE A 152 -33.93 15.71 -24.67
N THR A 153 -33.81 14.43 -25.03
CA THR A 153 -33.74 13.99 -26.43
C THR A 153 -34.55 12.72 -26.69
N GLY A 154 -34.78 12.41 -27.97
CA GLY A 154 -35.57 11.27 -28.41
C GLY A 154 -36.81 11.69 -29.22
N SER A 155 -37.96 11.09 -28.90
CA SER A 155 -39.14 11.13 -29.76
C SER A 155 -40.05 12.34 -29.58
N SER A 156 -41.19 12.33 -30.29
CA SER A 156 -42.19 13.40 -30.24
C SER A 156 -42.76 13.65 -28.84
N THR A 157 -42.74 12.67 -27.94
CA THR A 157 -43.11 12.86 -26.53
C THR A 157 -42.16 13.82 -25.82
N ILE A 158 -40.86 13.81 -26.16
CA ILE A 158 -39.95 14.82 -25.65
C ILE A 158 -40.16 16.14 -26.37
N ARG A 159 -40.28 16.11 -27.72
CA ARG A 159 -40.47 17.31 -28.54
C ARG A 159 -41.66 18.18 -28.09
N LEU A 160 -42.74 17.54 -27.63
CA LEU A 160 -43.99 18.20 -27.23
C LEU A 160 -44.04 18.58 -25.75
N TRP A 161 -43.02 18.24 -24.96
CA TRP A 161 -42.98 18.57 -23.54
C TRP A 161 -42.51 20.02 -23.33
N ASP A 162 -43.36 20.84 -22.72
CA ASP A 162 -42.99 22.18 -22.28
C ASP A 162 -42.06 22.10 -21.05
N LEU A 163 -40.76 22.02 -21.33
CA LEU A 163 -39.72 21.89 -20.30
C LEU A 163 -39.55 23.17 -19.48
N ALA A 164 -39.77 24.35 -20.07
CA ALA A 164 -39.65 25.62 -19.36
C ALA A 164 -40.73 25.74 -18.26
N LYS A 165 -41.94 25.25 -18.55
CA LYS A 165 -43.02 25.15 -17.56
C LYS A 165 -42.78 24.05 -16.53
N SER A 166 -42.25 22.90 -16.96
CA SER A 166 -42.11 21.71 -16.10
C SER A 166 -40.91 21.78 -15.16
N PHE A 167 -39.83 22.42 -15.60
CA PHE A 167 -38.56 22.53 -14.88
C PHE A 167 -38.05 23.98 -14.88
N PRO A 168 -38.80 24.94 -14.30
CA PRO A 168 -38.45 26.37 -14.36
C PRO A 168 -37.11 26.69 -13.69
N ASP A 169 -36.68 25.84 -12.75
CA ASP A 169 -35.47 26.04 -11.94
C ASP A 169 -34.24 25.27 -12.45
N LEU A 170 -34.35 24.54 -13.58
CA LEU A 170 -33.27 23.70 -14.09
C LEU A 170 -32.83 24.18 -15.49
N PRO A 171 -31.53 24.08 -15.82
CA PRO A 171 -30.99 24.44 -17.12
C PRO A 171 -31.30 23.34 -18.15
N VAL A 172 -32.56 23.21 -18.53
CA VAL A 172 -33.06 22.16 -19.44
C VAL A 172 -33.08 22.63 -20.89
N ILE A 173 -32.81 21.70 -21.80
CA ILE A 173 -32.87 21.94 -23.23
C ILE A 173 -33.64 20.82 -23.95
N ASN A 174 -34.59 21.19 -24.80
CA ASN A 174 -35.39 20.24 -25.57
C ASN A 174 -34.75 19.98 -26.93
N ARG A 175 -34.41 18.72 -27.19
CA ARG A 175 -33.84 18.16 -28.43
C ARG A 175 -34.59 16.92 -28.89
N GLY A 176 -35.84 16.76 -28.47
CA GLY A 176 -36.73 15.75 -29.02
C GLY A 176 -37.16 16.12 -30.43
N PHE A 177 -37.19 15.14 -31.33
CA PHE A 177 -37.62 15.32 -32.73
C PHE A 177 -38.72 14.31 -33.08
N GLY A 178 -39.49 14.59 -34.13
CA GLY A 178 -40.68 13.82 -34.48
C GLY A 178 -40.41 12.31 -34.61
N GLY A 179 -41.42 11.47 -34.37
CA GLY A 179 -41.50 10.04 -34.77
C GLY A 179 -40.27 9.14 -34.61
N SER A 180 -39.25 9.57 -33.86
CA SER A 180 -37.92 9.02 -33.94
C SER A 180 -37.85 7.67 -33.23
N GLN A 181 -36.94 6.85 -33.73
CA GLN A 181 -36.59 5.57 -33.16
C GLN A 181 -35.28 5.67 -32.36
N MET A 182 -34.94 4.66 -31.56
CA MET A 182 -33.73 4.69 -30.71
C MET A 182 -32.45 4.85 -31.54
N ASN A 183 -32.36 4.21 -32.71
CA ASN A 183 -31.26 4.37 -33.65
C ASN A 183 -31.14 5.79 -34.23
N ASP A 184 -32.26 6.50 -34.42
CA ASP A 184 -32.24 7.89 -34.89
C ASP A 184 -31.63 8.80 -33.81
N ALA A 185 -32.00 8.59 -32.54
CA ALA A 185 -31.42 9.31 -31.41
C ALA A 185 -29.91 9.04 -31.31
N ALA A 186 -29.47 7.78 -31.49
CA ALA A 186 -28.05 7.42 -31.50
C ALA A 186 -27.30 8.10 -32.65
N HIS A 187 -27.86 8.08 -33.86
CA HIS A 187 -27.26 8.69 -35.05
C HIS A 187 -27.06 10.20 -34.89
N PHE A 188 -28.03 10.91 -34.32
CA PHE A 188 -27.98 12.37 -34.18
C PHE A 188 -27.42 12.85 -32.83
N ALA A 189 -27.08 11.98 -31.88
CA ALA A 189 -26.47 12.35 -30.61
C ALA A 189 -25.23 13.28 -30.74
N PRO A 190 -24.35 13.12 -31.75
CA PRO A 190 -23.24 14.04 -31.98
C PRO A 190 -23.65 15.49 -32.26
N ARG A 191 -24.89 15.71 -32.69
CA ARG A 191 -25.45 17.02 -33.06
C ARG A 191 -26.50 17.52 -32.07
N THR A 192 -27.19 16.61 -31.38
CA THR A 192 -28.29 16.94 -30.46
C THR A 192 -27.95 16.78 -28.99
N VAL A 193 -26.81 16.20 -28.65
CA VAL A 193 -26.38 15.97 -27.27
C VAL A 193 -24.98 16.54 -27.04
N LEU A 194 -23.99 16.08 -27.81
CA LEU A 194 -22.57 16.42 -27.57
C LEU A 194 -22.26 17.92 -27.55
N PRO A 195 -22.85 18.78 -28.42
CA PRO A 195 -22.49 20.20 -28.45
C PRO A 195 -22.77 20.95 -27.14
N TYR A 196 -23.64 20.41 -26.27
CA TYR A 196 -24.05 21.08 -25.03
C TYR A 196 -23.25 20.65 -23.80
N HIS A 197 -22.36 19.65 -23.94
CA HIS A 197 -21.63 19.04 -22.82
C HIS A 197 -22.51 18.80 -21.58
N PRO A 198 -23.67 18.13 -21.71
CA PRO A 198 -24.64 18.04 -20.62
C PRO A 198 -24.13 17.24 -19.43
N LYS A 199 -24.52 17.64 -18.22
CA LYS A 199 -24.34 16.82 -17.02
C LYS A 199 -25.26 15.60 -17.02
N ALA A 200 -26.46 15.75 -17.59
CA ALA A 200 -27.43 14.68 -17.71
C ALA A 200 -28.19 14.73 -19.04
N VAL A 201 -28.58 13.56 -19.54
CA VAL A 201 -29.40 13.37 -20.73
C VAL A 201 -30.66 12.62 -20.32
N VAL A 202 -31.83 13.22 -20.54
CA VAL A 202 -33.12 12.53 -20.42
C VAL A 202 -33.50 11.99 -21.80
N LEU A 203 -33.56 10.67 -21.91
CA LEU A 203 -33.83 9.97 -23.16
C LEU A 203 -35.21 9.30 -23.10
N TYR A 204 -36.04 9.52 -24.12
CA TYR A 204 -37.25 8.73 -24.32
C TYR A 204 -37.41 8.31 -25.79
N SER A 205 -37.26 7.02 -26.05
CA SER A 205 -37.42 6.37 -27.35
C SER A 205 -37.74 4.88 -27.17
N GLY A 206 -38.18 4.19 -28.23
CA GLY A 206 -38.58 2.78 -28.19
C GLY A 206 -40.06 2.54 -28.53
N ASP A 207 -40.93 3.50 -28.25
CA ASP A 207 -42.38 3.35 -28.49
C ASP A 207 -42.72 3.35 -30.02
N ASN A 208 -41.94 4.09 -30.83
CA ASN A 208 -42.02 4.04 -32.29
C ASN A 208 -41.33 2.80 -32.87
N ASP A 209 -40.25 2.34 -32.23
CA ASP A 209 -39.49 1.15 -32.61
C ASP A 209 -40.38 -0.10 -32.57
N ILE A 210 -41.07 -0.31 -31.44
CA ILE A 210 -41.99 -1.44 -31.28
C ILE A 210 -43.16 -1.35 -32.28
N LYS A 211 -43.74 -0.16 -32.49
CA LYS A 211 -44.77 0.05 -33.53
C LYS A 211 -44.26 -0.33 -34.93
N ASN A 212 -42.99 -0.06 -35.22
CA ASN A 212 -42.34 -0.40 -36.49
C ASN A 212 -41.75 -1.81 -36.50
N LYS A 213 -42.17 -2.68 -35.57
CA LYS A 213 -41.84 -4.11 -35.48
C LYS A 213 -40.37 -4.42 -35.17
N LYS A 214 -39.64 -3.50 -34.52
CA LYS A 214 -38.36 -3.86 -33.88
C LYS A 214 -38.64 -4.71 -32.63
N THR A 215 -37.79 -5.68 -32.37
CA THR A 215 -37.84 -6.48 -31.14
C THR A 215 -37.25 -5.71 -29.97
N ALA A 216 -37.59 -6.12 -28.74
CA ALA A 216 -37.03 -5.60 -27.51
C ALA A 216 -35.49 -5.61 -27.50
N GLU A 217 -34.85 -6.66 -28.00
CA GLU A 217 -33.39 -6.76 -28.08
C GLU A 217 -32.80 -5.75 -29.06
N THR A 218 -33.49 -5.50 -30.18
CA THR A 218 -33.06 -4.50 -31.17
C THR A 218 -33.11 -3.10 -30.56
N VAL A 219 -34.18 -2.76 -29.84
CA VAL A 219 -34.32 -1.48 -29.15
C VAL A 219 -33.20 -1.28 -28.12
N VAL A 220 -32.87 -2.30 -27.35
CA VAL A 220 -31.79 -2.23 -26.35
C VAL A 220 -30.40 -2.22 -27.00
N GLY A 221 -30.23 -2.87 -28.15
CA GLY A 221 -29.02 -2.73 -28.98
C GLY A 221 -28.79 -1.28 -29.43
N ASP A 222 -29.85 -0.62 -29.89
CA ASP A 222 -29.80 0.79 -30.28
C ASP A 222 -29.57 1.72 -29.06
N LEU A 223 -30.12 1.40 -27.89
CA LEU A 223 -29.84 2.11 -26.64
C LEU A 223 -28.36 2.03 -26.26
N LYS A 224 -27.75 0.84 -26.39
CA LYS A 224 -26.31 0.64 -26.17
C LYS A 224 -25.49 1.50 -27.13
N ALA A 225 -25.88 1.58 -28.39
CA ALA A 225 -25.23 2.44 -29.38
C ALA A 225 -25.35 3.93 -29.00
N PHE A 226 -26.54 4.39 -28.56
CA PHE A 226 -26.70 5.75 -28.05
C PHE A 226 -25.75 6.04 -26.88
N CYS A 227 -25.73 5.15 -25.88
CA CYS A 227 -24.86 5.29 -24.71
C CYS A 227 -23.38 5.34 -25.12
N GLN A 228 -22.97 4.47 -26.06
CA GLN A 228 -21.59 4.44 -26.56
C GLN A 228 -21.19 5.79 -27.19
N VAL A 229 -22.03 6.35 -28.07
CA VAL A 229 -21.73 7.63 -28.73
C VAL A 229 -21.57 8.77 -27.71
N VAL A 230 -22.44 8.82 -26.71
CA VAL A 230 -22.36 9.84 -25.64
C VAL A 230 -21.10 9.65 -24.80
N HIS A 231 -20.84 8.43 -24.31
CA HIS A 231 -19.76 8.18 -23.37
C HIS A 231 -18.36 8.14 -23.98
N GLU A 232 -18.24 7.93 -25.29
CA GLU A 232 -16.96 8.09 -25.99
C GLU A 232 -16.44 9.54 -25.91
N HIS A 233 -17.34 10.51 -25.82
CA HIS A 233 -17.00 11.94 -25.83
C HIS A 233 -17.25 12.63 -24.49
N LEU A 234 -18.22 12.14 -23.70
CA LEU A 234 -18.67 12.70 -22.44
C LEU A 234 -18.76 11.61 -21.37
N PRO A 235 -17.63 11.14 -20.81
CA PRO A 235 -17.59 9.96 -19.94
C PRO A 235 -18.36 10.16 -18.62
N GLU A 236 -18.56 11.39 -18.16
CA GLU A 236 -19.20 11.72 -16.88
C GLU A 236 -20.72 12.00 -17.00
N THR A 237 -21.26 12.09 -18.21
CA THR A 237 -22.68 12.45 -18.43
C THR A 237 -23.61 11.33 -17.95
N LYS A 238 -24.61 11.64 -17.11
CA LYS A 238 -25.64 10.67 -16.73
C LYS A 238 -26.69 10.54 -17.83
N ILE A 239 -27.15 9.32 -18.11
CA ILE A 239 -28.26 9.06 -19.04
C ILE A 239 -29.44 8.53 -18.24
N LEU A 240 -30.54 9.27 -18.23
CA LEU A 240 -31.81 8.92 -17.61
C LEU A 240 -32.79 8.51 -18.71
N MET A 241 -32.96 7.22 -18.93
CA MET A 241 -33.93 6.71 -19.87
C MET A 241 -35.30 6.60 -19.19
N LEU A 242 -36.31 7.30 -19.72
CA LEU A 242 -37.70 7.03 -19.36
C LEU A 242 -38.13 5.71 -20.03
N SER A 243 -38.70 4.79 -19.25
CA SER A 243 -39.19 3.52 -19.79
C SER A 243 -40.24 3.74 -20.89
N ILE A 244 -40.33 2.82 -21.85
CA ILE A 244 -41.34 2.87 -22.92
C ILE A 244 -42.71 2.87 -22.27
N LYS A 245 -43.50 3.91 -22.56
CA LYS A 245 -44.72 4.20 -21.83
C LYS A 245 -45.88 3.29 -22.26
N PRO A 246 -46.72 2.82 -21.32
CA PRO A 246 -47.97 2.16 -21.67
C PRO A 246 -48.94 3.22 -22.18
N SER A 247 -49.40 3.12 -23.44
CA SER A 247 -50.36 4.09 -24.01
C SER A 247 -51.58 3.39 -24.61
N PRO A 248 -52.80 3.95 -24.49
CA PRO A 248 -54.00 3.25 -24.95
C PRO A 248 -53.95 2.93 -26.45
N SER A 249 -53.38 3.82 -27.28
CA SER A 249 -53.21 3.59 -28.72
C SER A 249 -52.22 2.47 -29.08
N ARG A 250 -51.38 2.03 -28.14
CA ARG A 250 -50.36 0.98 -28.32
C ARG A 250 -50.50 -0.17 -27.33
N TRP A 251 -51.64 -0.28 -26.64
CA TRP A 251 -51.84 -1.25 -25.58
C TRP A 251 -51.67 -2.71 -26.03
N SER A 252 -52.01 -3.01 -27.29
CA SER A 252 -51.79 -4.33 -27.88
C SER A 252 -50.31 -4.74 -28.02
N MET A 253 -49.37 -3.82 -27.78
CA MET A 253 -47.92 -4.03 -27.88
C MET A 253 -47.22 -4.03 -26.50
N ILE A 254 -47.98 -3.94 -25.41
CA ILE A 254 -47.43 -3.69 -24.06
C ILE A 254 -46.41 -4.74 -23.60
N GLU A 255 -46.60 -6.02 -23.95
CA GLU A 255 -45.69 -7.08 -23.54
C GLU A 255 -44.28 -6.90 -24.14
N GLU A 256 -44.19 -6.49 -25.41
CA GLU A 256 -42.92 -6.20 -26.06
C GLU A 256 -42.27 -4.93 -25.48
N GLN A 257 -43.08 -3.92 -25.12
CA GLN A 257 -42.61 -2.70 -24.47
C GLN A 257 -42.03 -2.99 -23.08
N ARG A 258 -42.73 -3.81 -22.28
CA ARG A 258 -42.27 -4.27 -20.96
C ARG A 258 -41.00 -5.10 -21.06
N GLU A 259 -40.88 -5.95 -22.07
CA GLU A 259 -39.65 -6.73 -22.30
C GLU A 259 -38.47 -5.83 -22.67
N ALA A 260 -38.67 -4.83 -23.54
CA ALA A 260 -37.65 -3.84 -23.85
C ALA A 260 -37.22 -3.04 -22.60
N ASN A 261 -38.17 -2.65 -21.75
CA ASN A 261 -37.91 -1.96 -20.49
C ASN A 261 -37.13 -2.83 -19.50
N ARG A 262 -37.46 -4.12 -19.41
CA ARG A 262 -36.75 -5.10 -18.58
C ARG A 262 -35.30 -5.25 -19.04
N LEU A 263 -35.07 -5.47 -20.33
CA LEU A 263 -33.73 -5.61 -20.91
C LEU A 263 -32.91 -4.32 -20.79
N ALA A 264 -33.53 -3.14 -20.94
CA ALA A 264 -32.87 -1.86 -20.71
C ALA A 264 -32.44 -1.69 -19.25
N THR A 265 -33.29 -2.11 -18.31
CA THR A 265 -33.00 -2.09 -16.86
C THR A 265 -31.85 -3.04 -16.51
N GLU A 266 -31.81 -4.23 -17.12
CA GLU A 266 -30.70 -5.17 -16.95
C GLU A 266 -29.39 -4.61 -17.50
N PHE A 267 -29.43 -3.96 -18.66
CA PHE A 267 -28.26 -3.28 -19.20
C PHE A 267 -27.80 -2.13 -18.27
N ALA A 268 -28.73 -1.31 -17.76
CA ALA A 268 -28.41 -0.23 -16.84
C ALA A 268 -27.63 -0.72 -15.60
N ARG A 269 -27.99 -1.88 -15.03
CA ARG A 269 -27.28 -2.52 -13.89
C ARG A 269 -25.83 -2.89 -14.19
N THR A 270 -25.44 -3.02 -15.46
CA THR A 270 -24.05 -3.31 -15.86
C THR A 270 -23.20 -2.04 -16.03
N THR A 271 -23.79 -0.86 -15.81
CA THR A 271 -23.15 0.44 -16.03
C THR A 271 -23.36 1.35 -14.81
N ASN A 272 -22.55 2.40 -14.68
CA ASN A 272 -22.71 3.42 -13.63
C ASN A 272 -23.27 4.75 -14.16
N TYR A 273 -23.59 4.81 -15.45
CA TYR A 273 -23.98 6.04 -16.15
C TYR A 273 -25.42 6.04 -16.66
N LEU A 274 -26.02 4.87 -16.92
CA LEU A 274 -27.40 4.74 -17.38
C LEU A 274 -28.32 4.38 -16.20
N GLN A 275 -29.43 5.10 -16.07
CA GLN A 275 -30.54 4.77 -15.19
C GLN A 275 -31.83 4.68 -16.02
N VAL A 276 -32.63 3.64 -15.78
CA VAL A 276 -33.98 3.52 -16.35
C VAL A 276 -34.99 3.94 -15.28
N ILE A 277 -35.81 4.93 -15.60
CA ILE A 277 -36.88 5.45 -14.75
C ILE A 277 -38.19 4.87 -15.27
N ASP A 278 -38.81 4.02 -14.45
CA ASP A 278 -40.05 3.35 -14.85
C ASP A 278 -41.26 4.27 -14.73
N VAL A 279 -41.85 4.62 -15.87
CA VAL A 279 -43.03 5.49 -15.95
C VAL A 279 -44.35 4.73 -15.85
N GLU A 280 -44.35 3.40 -16.01
CA GLU A 280 -45.58 2.61 -16.03
C GLU A 280 -46.44 2.80 -14.75
N PRO A 281 -45.90 2.72 -13.51
CA PRO A 281 -46.71 2.82 -12.30
C PRO A 281 -47.51 4.12 -12.17
N VAL A 282 -46.99 5.25 -12.68
CA VAL A 282 -47.67 6.54 -12.61
C VAL A 282 -48.68 6.76 -13.74
N MET A 283 -48.74 5.83 -14.69
CA MET A 283 -49.58 5.90 -15.90
C MET A 283 -50.77 4.96 -15.90
N MET A 284 -50.82 3.99 -15.00
CA MET A 284 -51.92 3.02 -14.92
C MET A 284 -53.13 3.57 -14.16
N GLY A 285 -54.32 3.27 -14.68
CA GLY A 285 -55.60 3.48 -14.01
C GLY A 285 -55.96 2.32 -13.08
N LYS A 286 -57.01 2.50 -12.28
CA LYS A 286 -57.50 1.47 -11.32
C LYS A 286 -57.97 0.17 -11.97
N ASN A 287 -58.24 0.19 -13.27
CA ASN A 287 -58.68 -0.95 -14.08
C ASN A 287 -57.50 -1.79 -14.62
N GLY A 288 -56.25 -1.42 -14.32
CA GLY A 288 -55.07 -2.12 -14.85
C GLY A 288 -54.74 -1.80 -16.31
N GLU A 289 -55.35 -0.76 -16.88
CA GLU A 289 -55.05 -0.21 -18.21
C GLU A 289 -54.52 1.23 -18.08
N PRO A 290 -53.88 1.82 -19.12
CA PRO A 290 -53.38 3.18 -19.04
C PRO A 290 -54.52 4.19 -18.84
N ASP A 291 -54.34 5.14 -17.93
CA ASP A 291 -55.35 6.17 -17.65
C ASP A 291 -55.49 7.12 -18.87
N PRO A 292 -56.64 7.13 -19.58
CA PRO A 292 -56.82 7.92 -20.79
C PRO A 292 -56.74 9.44 -20.53
N ALA A 293 -56.95 9.90 -19.29
CA ALA A 293 -56.82 11.32 -18.94
C ALA A 293 -55.37 11.83 -19.06
N LEU A 294 -54.39 10.92 -19.07
CA LEU A 294 -52.96 11.24 -19.20
C LEU A 294 -52.52 11.48 -20.64
N PHE A 295 -53.43 11.33 -21.61
CA PHE A 295 -53.15 11.46 -23.03
C PHE A 295 -54.02 12.51 -23.69
N VAL A 296 -53.53 13.11 -24.77
CA VAL A 296 -54.36 13.93 -25.66
C VAL A 296 -55.24 13.05 -26.54
N LYS A 297 -56.05 13.66 -27.41
CA LYS A 297 -57.07 12.99 -28.24
C LYS A 297 -56.54 11.79 -29.07
N ASP A 298 -55.26 11.75 -29.40
CA ASP A 298 -54.65 10.65 -30.14
C ASP A 298 -54.34 9.41 -29.30
N MET A 299 -54.54 9.48 -27.98
CA MET A 299 -54.26 8.40 -27.02
C MET A 299 -52.80 7.90 -27.08
N LEU A 300 -51.89 8.76 -27.53
CA LEU A 300 -50.48 8.45 -27.70
C LEU A 300 -49.59 9.49 -27.01
N HIS A 301 -49.81 10.78 -27.27
CA HIS A 301 -49.01 11.85 -26.67
C HIS A 301 -49.61 12.30 -25.34
N MET A 302 -48.74 12.78 -24.45
CA MET A 302 -49.12 13.11 -23.08
C MET A 302 -50.00 14.38 -23.04
N SER A 303 -51.01 14.36 -22.17
CA SER A 303 -51.74 15.56 -21.75
C SER A 303 -50.90 16.39 -20.77
N GLU A 304 -51.39 17.57 -20.38
CA GLU A 304 -50.74 18.38 -19.34
C GLU A 304 -50.62 17.61 -18.01
N GLU A 305 -51.67 16.90 -17.61
CA GLU A 305 -51.66 16.05 -16.41
C GLU A 305 -50.66 14.89 -16.56
N GLY A 306 -50.58 14.29 -17.75
CA GLY A 306 -49.61 13.25 -18.05
C GLY A 306 -48.16 13.74 -17.87
N TYR A 307 -47.83 14.90 -18.42
CA TYR A 307 -46.51 15.51 -18.22
C TYR A 307 -46.29 15.95 -16.76
N ALA A 308 -47.32 16.38 -16.03
CA ALA A 308 -47.18 16.72 -14.61
C ALA A 308 -46.74 15.50 -13.78
N ARG A 309 -47.29 14.31 -14.04
CA ARG A 309 -46.88 13.06 -13.38
C ARG A 309 -45.45 12.67 -13.72
N TRP A 310 -45.08 12.74 -15.01
CA TRP A 310 -43.69 12.49 -15.42
C TRP A 310 -42.72 13.52 -14.85
N THR A 311 -43.13 14.77 -14.74
CA THR A 311 -42.33 15.83 -14.10
C THR A 311 -42.09 15.50 -12.63
N ALA A 312 -43.14 15.14 -11.89
CA ALA A 312 -43.04 14.77 -10.48
C ALA A 312 -42.13 13.54 -10.27
N LEU A 313 -42.23 12.55 -11.16
CA LEU A 313 -41.38 11.36 -11.15
C LEU A 313 -39.92 11.69 -11.47
N LEU A 314 -39.67 12.53 -12.47
CA LEU A 314 -38.33 12.81 -13.00
C LEU A 314 -37.55 13.85 -12.18
N LYS A 315 -38.24 14.81 -11.54
CA LYS A 315 -37.62 15.94 -10.81
C LYS A 315 -36.63 15.52 -9.71
N PRO A 316 -36.85 14.46 -8.90
CA PRO A 316 -35.86 13.95 -7.95
C PRO A 316 -34.56 13.48 -8.63
N HIS A 317 -34.66 12.82 -9.79
CA HIS A 317 -33.49 12.32 -10.54
C HIS A 317 -32.70 13.43 -11.25
N LEU A 318 -33.33 14.59 -11.51
CA LEU A 318 -32.71 15.74 -12.17
C LEU A 318 -32.16 16.77 -11.21
N ARG A 319 -32.66 16.79 -9.97
CA ARG A 319 -31.93 17.44 -8.88
C ARG A 319 -30.69 16.61 -8.65
N GLU A 320 -29.53 17.24 -8.64
CA GLU A 320 -28.32 16.58 -8.15
C GLU A 320 -28.64 16.03 -6.76
N ALA A 321 -28.96 14.74 -6.65
CA ALA A 321 -28.83 13.99 -5.42
C ALA A 321 -27.32 13.80 -5.18
N THR A 322 -26.62 14.93 -5.04
CA THR A 322 -25.26 14.93 -4.54
C THR A 322 -25.39 14.70 -3.05
N ALA A 323 -24.66 13.68 -2.57
CA ALA A 323 -24.54 13.51 -1.14
C ALA A 323 -24.15 14.84 -0.52
N PRO A 324 -24.77 15.25 0.61
CA PRO A 324 -24.56 16.59 1.09
C PRO A 324 -23.08 16.88 1.30
N ARG A 325 -22.60 17.92 0.62
CA ARG A 325 -21.17 18.23 0.64
C ARG A 325 -20.79 18.80 1.99
N VAL A 326 -19.72 18.26 2.56
CA VAL A 326 -19.07 18.82 3.74
C VAL A 326 -18.21 20.01 3.33
N PHE A 327 -17.53 19.91 2.18
CA PHE A 327 -16.67 20.95 1.65
C PHE A 327 -17.34 21.69 0.48
N THR A 328 -17.18 23.02 0.46
CA THR A 328 -17.66 23.88 -0.62
C THR A 328 -16.50 24.28 -1.52
N ASP A 329 -16.78 24.87 -2.68
CA ASP A 329 -15.71 25.40 -3.54
C ASP A 329 -14.95 26.56 -2.88
N GLU A 330 -15.61 27.30 -1.97
CA GLU A 330 -14.99 28.35 -1.15
C GLU A 330 -14.08 27.79 -0.05
N LYS A 331 -14.41 26.60 0.47
CA LYS A 331 -13.63 25.87 1.48
C LYS A 331 -13.36 24.45 0.99
N PRO A 332 -12.45 24.26 0.03
CA PRO A 332 -12.21 22.96 -0.58
C PRO A 332 -11.54 22.00 0.41
N LEU A 333 -11.79 20.71 0.20
CA LEU A 333 -11.09 19.63 0.91
C LEU A 333 -9.57 19.78 0.78
N SER A 334 -8.88 19.87 1.92
CA SER A 334 -7.42 20.06 1.99
C SER A 334 -6.76 18.84 2.65
N ASP A 335 -7.11 17.64 2.15
CA ASP A 335 -6.51 16.40 2.60
C ASP A 335 -5.05 16.30 2.13
N ALA A 336 -4.13 16.11 3.08
CA ALA A 336 -2.70 15.95 2.81
C ALA A 336 -2.37 14.81 1.84
N ARG A 337 -3.21 13.78 1.74
CA ARG A 337 -3.03 12.62 0.85
C ARG A 337 -3.30 12.95 -0.63
N LEU A 338 -3.89 14.11 -0.91
CA LEU A 338 -4.08 14.61 -2.29
C LEU A 338 -2.85 15.38 -2.82
N LYS A 339 -1.78 15.47 -2.04
CA LYS A 339 -0.47 15.98 -2.50
C LYS A 339 0.26 14.89 -3.29
N PRO A 340 1.28 15.24 -4.11
CA PRO A 340 2.11 14.24 -4.76
C PRO A 340 2.65 13.21 -3.76
N GLN A 341 2.58 11.93 -4.12
CA GLN A 341 3.16 10.85 -3.32
C GLN A 341 4.66 11.03 -3.17
N ARG A 342 5.19 10.62 -2.01
CA ARG A 342 6.63 10.60 -1.76
C ARG A 342 7.29 9.55 -2.64
N THR A 343 8.51 9.84 -3.10
CA THR A 343 9.31 8.90 -3.87
C THR A 343 10.68 8.74 -3.24
N TYR A 344 11.42 7.68 -3.60
CA TYR A 344 12.79 7.49 -3.13
C TYR A 344 13.75 8.61 -3.56
N ASN A 345 13.37 9.45 -4.52
CA ASN A 345 14.21 10.47 -5.14
C ASN A 345 13.73 11.89 -4.83
N ASP A 346 12.90 12.07 -3.80
CA ASP A 346 12.52 13.41 -3.35
C ASP A 346 13.77 14.16 -2.89
N ALA A 347 13.82 15.47 -3.14
CA ALA A 347 14.97 16.30 -2.77
C ALA A 347 15.24 16.33 -1.27
N TYR A 348 14.23 16.05 -0.44
CA TYR A 348 14.34 16.06 1.01
C TYR A 348 13.29 15.16 1.70
N HIS A 349 13.77 14.31 2.60
CA HIS A 349 12.98 13.44 3.48
C HIS A 349 13.17 13.89 4.93
N PRO A 350 12.26 14.71 5.49
CA PRO A 350 12.38 15.18 6.86
C PRO A 350 12.20 14.05 7.88
N TRP A 351 12.90 14.17 9.01
CA TRP A 351 12.68 13.36 10.19
C TRP A 351 12.99 14.18 11.44
N THR A 352 12.08 14.16 12.40
CA THR A 352 12.27 14.82 13.70
C THR A 352 12.63 13.76 14.74
N PRO A 353 13.87 13.72 15.24
CA PRO A 353 14.26 12.78 16.28
C PRO A 353 13.54 13.09 17.61
N PRO A 354 13.20 12.05 18.40
CA PRO A 354 12.70 12.23 19.76
C PRO A 354 13.65 13.06 20.64
N THR A 355 13.09 13.75 21.63
CA THR A 355 13.83 14.64 22.54
C THR A 355 14.08 14.04 23.92
N THR A 356 13.49 12.88 24.22
CA THR A 356 13.68 12.16 25.49
C THR A 356 14.10 10.71 25.25
N VAL A 357 14.77 10.09 26.23
CA VAL A 357 15.15 8.67 26.19
C VAL A 357 13.92 7.76 26.07
N ALA A 358 12.83 8.09 26.76
CA ALA A 358 11.59 7.33 26.72
C ALA A 358 10.94 7.36 25.34
N ASP A 359 10.85 8.55 24.72
CA ASP A 359 10.29 8.69 23.38
C ASP A 359 11.18 8.07 22.31
N TRP A 360 12.51 8.12 22.50
CA TRP A 360 13.44 7.38 21.67
C TRP A 360 13.25 5.86 21.81
N ALA A 361 13.06 5.32 23.01
CA ALA A 361 12.81 3.90 23.21
C ALA A 361 11.54 3.43 22.46
N LYS A 362 10.44 4.20 22.55
CA LYS A 362 9.21 3.96 21.77
C LYS A 362 9.49 3.98 20.27
N SER A 363 10.13 5.03 19.78
CA SER A 363 10.46 5.21 18.36
C SER A 363 11.40 4.12 17.84
N ALA A 364 12.40 3.72 18.63
CA ALA A 364 13.36 2.68 18.27
C ALA A 364 12.71 1.30 18.17
N ALA A 365 11.79 0.97 19.08
CA ALA A 365 11.02 -0.29 19.03
C ALA A 365 10.10 -0.34 17.79
N ARG A 366 9.41 0.78 17.51
CA ARG A 366 8.62 0.98 16.30
C ARG A 366 9.45 0.77 15.03
N ILE A 367 10.57 1.49 14.91
CA ILE A 367 11.48 1.40 13.76
C ILE A 367 11.95 -0.05 13.61
N HIS A 368 12.38 -0.70 14.68
CA HIS A 368 12.86 -2.08 14.63
C HIS A 368 11.79 -3.04 14.07
N ARG A 369 10.56 -2.97 14.57
CA ARG A 369 9.45 -3.80 14.03
C ARG A 369 9.15 -3.47 12.58
N GLN A 370 9.09 -2.18 12.23
CA GLN A 370 8.85 -1.73 10.87
C GLN A 370 9.89 -2.29 9.89
N LEU A 371 11.17 -2.27 10.25
CA LEU A 371 12.25 -2.84 9.44
C LEU A 371 12.09 -4.36 9.29
N LEU A 372 11.80 -5.09 10.37
CA LEU A 372 11.59 -6.54 10.30
C LEU A 372 10.39 -6.91 9.40
N VAL A 373 9.26 -6.21 9.54
CA VAL A 373 8.08 -6.43 8.69
C VAL A 373 8.39 -6.08 7.24
N ALA A 374 9.00 -4.93 6.96
CA ALA A 374 9.39 -4.51 5.61
C ALA A 374 10.34 -5.53 4.94
N CYS A 375 11.28 -6.09 5.69
CA CYS A 375 12.19 -7.14 5.21
C CYS A 375 11.53 -8.53 5.08
N GLY A 376 10.27 -8.71 5.49
CA GLY A 376 9.62 -10.03 5.52
C GLY A 376 10.17 -10.98 6.59
N LEU A 377 10.90 -10.42 7.57
CA LEU A 377 11.60 -11.12 8.66
C LEU A 377 10.84 -11.01 10.00
N TRP A 378 9.56 -10.62 9.99
CA TRP A 378 8.72 -10.64 11.20
C TRP A 378 7.70 -11.78 11.12
N PRO A 379 7.61 -12.66 12.13
CA PRO A 379 8.63 -12.88 13.17
C PRO A 379 9.95 -13.34 12.55
N MET A 380 11.05 -13.30 13.31
CA MET A 380 12.35 -13.72 12.78
C MET A 380 12.32 -15.16 12.29
N PRO A 381 12.77 -15.44 11.04
CA PRO A 381 12.88 -16.80 10.55
C PRO A 381 13.88 -17.62 11.36
N GLU A 382 13.70 -18.94 11.34
CA GLU A 382 14.63 -19.86 12.01
C GLU A 382 16.03 -19.78 11.39
N LYS A 383 17.05 -19.67 12.24
CA LYS A 383 18.47 -19.69 11.85
C LYS A 383 18.93 -21.15 11.60
N THR A 384 18.72 -21.65 10.39
CA THR A 384 19.19 -22.99 9.96
C THR A 384 20.72 -23.11 9.91
N PRO A 385 21.33 -24.31 10.04
CA PRO A 385 22.78 -24.49 9.97
C PRO A 385 23.40 -23.92 8.69
N LEU A 386 24.49 -23.16 8.81
CA LEU A 386 25.11 -22.44 7.68
C LEU A 386 25.78 -23.36 6.66
N GLN A 387 26.35 -24.48 7.12
CA GLN A 387 27.15 -25.41 6.29
C GLN A 387 28.25 -24.70 5.48
N PRO A 388 29.18 -23.98 6.15
CA PRO A 388 30.18 -23.21 5.44
C PRO A 388 31.24 -24.08 4.77
N VAL A 389 31.58 -23.74 3.52
CA VAL A 389 32.70 -24.27 2.78
C VAL A 389 33.72 -23.15 2.60
N ILE A 390 34.93 -23.35 3.11
CA ILE A 390 36.07 -22.45 2.96
C ILE A 390 37.17 -23.21 2.20
N HIS A 391 37.61 -22.70 1.06
CA HIS A 391 38.58 -23.41 0.22
C HIS A 391 39.44 -22.48 -0.64
N GLY A 392 40.43 -23.08 -1.31
CA GLY A 392 41.23 -22.39 -2.32
C GLY A 392 42.04 -21.22 -1.77
N LYS A 393 42.77 -21.47 -0.67
CA LYS A 393 43.60 -20.48 0.02
C LYS A 393 44.70 -19.92 -0.90
N VAL A 394 44.72 -18.60 -1.02
CA VAL A 394 45.71 -17.86 -1.81
C VAL A 394 46.57 -17.03 -0.87
N ASP A 395 47.89 -17.20 -0.94
CA ASP A 395 48.86 -16.42 -0.17
C ASP A 395 49.19 -15.10 -0.89
N ARG A 396 49.22 -14.00 -0.12
CA ARG A 396 49.55 -12.64 -0.55
C ARG A 396 50.52 -11.97 0.42
N ASP A 397 51.52 -12.73 0.86
CA ASP A 397 52.62 -12.33 1.74
C ASP A 397 52.19 -11.99 3.17
N ASP A 398 51.50 -10.89 3.40
CA ASP A 398 51.07 -10.40 4.72
C ASP A 398 49.63 -10.81 5.10
N PHE A 399 48.85 -11.27 4.13
CA PHE A 399 47.51 -11.85 4.34
C PHE A 399 47.27 -13.07 3.44
N THR A 400 46.19 -13.80 3.72
CA THR A 400 45.65 -14.84 2.82
C THR A 400 44.21 -14.55 2.47
N VAL A 401 43.77 -15.06 1.32
CA VAL A 401 42.37 -14.97 0.89
C VAL A 401 41.83 -16.36 0.59
N GLU A 402 40.63 -16.64 1.08
CA GLU A 402 39.93 -17.91 0.87
C GLU A 402 38.55 -17.65 0.27
N ARG A 403 38.08 -18.58 -0.55
CA ARG A 403 36.74 -18.58 -1.13
C ARG A 403 35.76 -19.14 -0.11
N VAL A 404 34.58 -18.53 0.00
CA VAL A 404 33.55 -18.96 0.96
C VAL A 404 32.21 -19.12 0.27
N SER A 405 31.52 -20.22 0.58
CA SER A 405 30.07 -20.36 0.37
C SER A 405 29.39 -20.95 1.59
N PHE A 406 28.13 -20.55 1.83
CA PHE A 406 27.27 -21.13 2.86
C PHE A 406 25.79 -20.82 2.56
N PHE A 407 24.86 -21.56 3.16
CA PHE A 407 23.43 -21.29 3.03
C PHE A 407 22.97 -20.34 4.15
N SER A 408 22.41 -19.18 3.78
CA SER A 408 21.78 -18.29 4.76
C SER A 408 20.43 -18.83 5.22
N ARG A 409 19.75 -19.55 4.33
CA ARG A 409 18.55 -20.37 4.56
C ARG A 409 18.49 -21.48 3.49
N PRO A 410 17.65 -22.52 3.66
CA PRO A 410 17.53 -23.58 2.67
C PRO A 410 17.28 -23.01 1.28
N GLY A 411 18.13 -23.37 0.31
CA GLY A 411 18.02 -22.90 -1.07
C GLY A 411 18.71 -21.57 -1.40
N LEU A 412 19.02 -20.73 -0.40
CA LEU A 412 19.63 -19.42 -0.63
C LEU A 412 21.10 -19.40 -0.20
N LEU A 413 21.96 -19.28 -1.19
CA LEU A 413 23.40 -19.28 -1.03
C LEU A 413 23.95 -17.86 -0.80
N VAL A 414 24.97 -17.77 0.04
CA VAL A 414 25.86 -16.61 0.20
C VAL A 414 27.26 -17.02 -0.23
N THR A 415 27.89 -16.19 -1.04
CA THR A 415 29.26 -16.37 -1.53
C THR A 415 30.11 -15.18 -1.15
N GLY A 416 31.42 -15.36 -1.07
CA GLY A 416 32.33 -14.27 -0.77
C GLY A 416 33.79 -14.67 -0.67
N SER A 417 34.57 -13.73 -0.16
CA SER A 417 36.01 -13.85 0.03
C SER A 417 36.39 -13.48 1.47
N LEU A 418 37.17 -14.35 2.11
CA LEU A 418 37.61 -14.24 3.48
C LEU A 418 39.10 -13.90 3.53
N TYR A 419 39.41 -12.69 4.00
CA TYR A 419 40.77 -12.18 4.12
C TYR A 419 41.25 -12.36 5.56
N ARG A 420 42.45 -12.90 5.74
CA ARG A 420 43.03 -13.16 7.06
C ARG A 420 44.46 -12.65 7.14
N PRO A 421 44.85 -11.93 8.21
CA PRO A 421 46.26 -11.61 8.46
C PRO A 421 47.07 -12.88 8.72
N LYS A 422 48.28 -12.98 8.18
CA LYS A 422 49.13 -14.16 8.39
C LYS A 422 49.81 -14.21 9.76
N ASN A 423 50.14 -13.04 10.32
CA ASN A 423 50.94 -12.93 11.54
C ASN A 423 50.09 -12.63 12.79
N ALA A 424 48.81 -13.03 12.79
CA ALA A 424 47.92 -12.88 13.94
C ALA A 424 47.87 -14.17 14.77
N SER A 425 47.75 -14.02 16.09
CA SER A 425 47.53 -15.13 17.01
C SER A 425 46.34 -14.85 17.92
N GLY A 426 45.65 -15.91 18.35
CA GLY A 426 44.44 -15.79 19.16
C GLY A 426 43.25 -15.23 18.39
N LYS A 427 42.26 -14.73 19.13
CA LYS A 427 41.05 -14.11 18.55
C LYS A 427 41.32 -12.64 18.23
N ILE A 428 41.08 -12.25 16.99
CA ILE A 428 41.31 -10.90 16.48
C ILE A 428 39.99 -10.27 15.99
N PRO A 429 39.94 -8.94 15.77
CA PRO A 429 38.75 -8.26 15.30
C PRO A 429 38.24 -8.83 13.98
N GLY A 430 36.92 -8.87 13.81
CA GLY A 430 36.26 -9.20 12.55
C GLY A 430 35.70 -7.95 11.87
N VAL A 431 35.73 -7.88 10.55
CA VAL A 431 35.04 -6.83 9.77
C VAL A 431 34.19 -7.46 8.68
N LEU A 432 32.91 -7.12 8.69
CA LEU A 432 31.97 -7.53 7.66
C LEU A 432 31.83 -6.42 6.61
N CYS A 433 31.96 -6.78 5.33
CA CYS A 433 32.06 -5.83 4.23
C CYS A 433 31.03 -6.10 3.13
N PRO A 434 29.74 -5.74 3.29
CA PRO A 434 28.83 -5.71 2.16
C PRO A 434 29.32 -4.74 1.07
N HIS A 435 29.16 -5.11 -0.20
CA HIS A 435 29.43 -4.22 -1.32
C HIS A 435 28.16 -3.59 -1.87
N GLY A 436 28.31 -2.50 -2.62
CA GLY A 436 27.25 -1.84 -3.38
C GLY A 436 27.29 -2.22 -4.87
N HIS A 437 26.62 -1.43 -5.70
CA HIS A 437 26.37 -1.71 -7.11
C HIS A 437 27.58 -1.45 -8.05
N TRP A 438 28.78 -1.91 -7.66
CA TRP A 438 29.93 -1.96 -8.57
C TRP A 438 29.73 -3.01 -9.65
N ALA A 439 30.20 -2.74 -10.87
CA ALA A 439 30.13 -3.70 -11.97
C ALA A 439 30.82 -5.02 -11.57
N ASN A 440 30.14 -6.15 -11.78
CA ASN A 440 30.58 -7.49 -11.38
C ASN A 440 30.85 -7.68 -9.87
N GLY A 441 30.38 -6.78 -9.00
CA GLY A 441 30.45 -6.93 -7.55
C GLY A 441 31.89 -7.06 -7.05
N ARG A 442 32.19 -8.09 -6.26
CA ARG A 442 33.54 -8.32 -5.73
C ARG A 442 34.63 -8.53 -6.80
N PHE A 443 34.27 -8.77 -8.06
CA PHE A 443 35.19 -8.88 -9.19
C PHE A 443 35.46 -7.54 -9.90
N TYR A 444 34.99 -6.43 -9.35
CA TYR A 444 35.13 -5.12 -9.99
C TYR A 444 36.57 -4.79 -10.39
N ASP A 445 36.75 -4.41 -11.66
CA ASP A 445 37.96 -3.85 -12.25
C ASP A 445 37.58 -2.52 -12.91
N ALA A 446 38.18 -1.41 -12.46
CA ALA A 446 37.92 -0.09 -13.02
C ALA A 446 38.49 0.08 -14.44
N GLY A 447 39.42 -0.78 -14.85
CA GLY A 447 40.20 -0.68 -16.07
C GLY A 447 41.10 0.55 -16.11
N GLU A 448 41.93 0.65 -17.15
CA GLU A 448 42.92 1.74 -17.31
C GLU A 448 42.27 3.13 -17.30
N LYS A 449 41.09 3.27 -17.91
CA LYS A 449 40.34 4.54 -17.92
C LYS A 449 39.88 4.92 -16.51
N GLY A 450 39.36 3.96 -15.74
CA GLY A 450 38.94 4.21 -14.37
C GLY A 450 40.11 4.64 -13.49
N VAL A 451 41.26 3.97 -13.63
CA VAL A 451 42.51 4.34 -12.94
C VAL A 451 42.92 5.79 -13.24
N ALA A 452 42.97 6.15 -14.52
CA ALA A 452 43.36 7.50 -14.94
C ALA A 452 42.42 8.59 -14.37
N GLU A 453 41.11 8.33 -14.34
CA GLU A 453 40.15 9.28 -13.75
C GLU A 453 40.31 9.40 -12.23
N GLN A 454 40.54 8.31 -11.50
CA GLN A 454 40.78 8.37 -10.05
C GLN A 454 42.05 9.19 -9.72
N PHE A 455 43.12 9.04 -10.49
CA PHE A 455 44.35 9.82 -10.33
C PHE A 455 44.16 11.29 -10.67
N LYS A 456 43.44 11.59 -11.75
CA LYS A 456 43.10 12.97 -12.13
C LYS A 456 42.30 13.67 -11.04
N LEU A 457 41.36 12.96 -10.41
CA LEU A 457 40.58 13.46 -9.27
C LEU A 457 41.40 13.50 -7.97
N LYS A 458 42.58 12.87 -7.93
CA LYS A 458 43.36 12.62 -6.69
C LYS A 458 42.55 11.87 -5.63
N ALA A 459 41.62 11.04 -6.09
CA ALA A 459 40.80 10.19 -5.24
C ALA A 459 41.59 8.96 -4.76
N GLU A 460 42.57 8.52 -5.54
CA GLU A 460 43.45 7.39 -5.27
C GLU A 460 44.90 7.80 -5.61
N THR A 461 45.86 7.24 -4.88
CA THR A 461 47.30 7.50 -5.08
C THR A 461 48.07 6.26 -5.56
N ARG A 462 47.43 5.08 -5.54
CA ARG A 462 48.02 3.79 -5.91
C ARG A 462 47.26 3.17 -7.07
N GLU A 463 47.97 2.55 -8.01
CA GLU A 463 47.37 1.96 -9.21
C GLU A 463 46.48 0.77 -8.85
N SER A 464 46.95 -0.13 -7.99
CA SER A 464 46.16 -1.29 -7.53
C SER A 464 44.85 -0.88 -6.84
N ALA A 465 44.89 0.16 -6.00
CA ALA A 465 43.71 0.68 -5.31
C ALA A 465 42.76 1.43 -6.26
N ALA A 466 43.30 2.21 -7.19
CA ALA A 466 42.51 2.87 -8.23
C ALA A 466 41.80 1.86 -9.16
N ARG A 467 42.45 0.73 -9.46
CA ARG A 467 41.91 -0.32 -10.31
C ARG A 467 40.95 -1.25 -9.56
N TYR A 468 41.29 -1.63 -8.33
CA TYR A 468 40.57 -2.60 -7.49
C TYR A 468 40.22 -2.03 -6.10
N PRO A 469 39.41 -0.97 -6.01
CA PRO A 469 39.13 -0.28 -4.75
C PRO A 469 38.42 -1.16 -3.71
N LEU A 470 37.62 -2.13 -4.16
CA LEU A 470 37.00 -3.11 -3.25
C LEU A 470 38.05 -4.03 -2.61
N GLN A 471 39.05 -4.49 -3.36
CA GLN A 471 40.13 -5.30 -2.81
C GLN A 471 41.01 -4.48 -1.88
N ALA A 472 41.36 -3.24 -2.26
CA ALA A 472 42.17 -2.33 -1.45
C ALA A 472 41.63 -2.20 -0.02
N ARG A 473 40.30 -2.04 0.12
CA ARG A 473 39.62 -2.01 1.43
C ARG A 473 39.86 -3.27 2.26
N MET A 474 39.65 -4.45 1.67
CA MET A 474 39.76 -5.71 2.42
C MET A 474 41.20 -6.02 2.79
N VAL A 475 42.12 -5.79 1.85
CA VAL A 475 43.55 -5.98 2.03
C VAL A 475 44.06 -5.08 3.15
N HIS A 476 43.69 -3.80 3.15
CA HIS A 476 44.16 -2.89 4.19
C HIS A 476 43.58 -3.24 5.56
N LEU A 477 42.29 -3.57 5.67
CA LEU A 477 41.70 -4.05 6.93
C LEU A 477 42.37 -5.33 7.45
N ALA A 478 42.76 -6.26 6.57
CA ALA A 478 43.55 -7.43 6.94
C ALA A 478 44.94 -7.03 7.47
N ARG A 479 45.62 -6.09 6.82
CA ARG A 479 46.90 -5.51 7.28
C ARG A 479 46.79 -4.77 8.61
N MET A 480 45.62 -4.23 8.93
CA MET A 480 45.30 -3.65 10.24
C MET A 480 45.02 -4.70 11.33
N GLY A 481 45.07 -5.99 10.98
CA GLY A 481 44.93 -7.11 11.92
C GLY A 481 43.50 -7.63 12.07
N CYS A 482 42.63 -7.41 11.08
CA CYS A 482 41.24 -7.89 11.11
C CYS A 482 41.03 -9.12 10.22
N VAL A 483 40.18 -10.07 10.64
CA VAL A 483 39.57 -11.02 9.71
C VAL A 483 38.45 -10.30 8.95
N VAL A 484 38.48 -10.31 7.63
CA VAL A 484 37.52 -9.55 6.81
C VAL A 484 36.70 -10.48 5.95
N PHE A 485 35.38 -10.39 6.02
CA PHE A 485 34.48 -11.11 5.14
C PHE A 485 33.76 -10.17 4.18
N HIS A 486 34.10 -10.27 2.89
CA HIS A 486 33.48 -9.53 1.79
C HIS A 486 32.56 -10.49 1.03
N TYR A 487 31.25 -10.25 1.08
CA TYR A 487 30.25 -11.17 0.54
C TYR A 487 29.39 -10.52 -0.53
N ASP A 488 28.85 -11.39 -1.38
CA ASP A 488 28.13 -11.01 -2.58
C ASP A 488 26.71 -10.54 -2.26
N MET A 489 26.33 -9.44 -2.91
CA MET A 489 24.93 -9.05 -3.05
C MET A 489 24.16 -10.12 -3.84
N ILE A 490 22.84 -10.15 -3.68
CA ILE A 490 21.99 -11.03 -4.50
C ILE A 490 22.11 -10.64 -5.97
N GLY A 491 22.31 -11.62 -6.86
CA GLY A 491 22.46 -11.42 -8.30
C GLY A 491 23.83 -10.91 -8.74
N TYR A 492 24.82 -10.87 -7.85
CA TYR A 492 26.18 -10.42 -8.15
C TYR A 492 27.23 -11.52 -8.00
N ALA A 493 28.31 -11.38 -8.77
CA ALA A 493 29.46 -12.29 -8.75
C ALA A 493 29.07 -13.77 -8.88
N ASP A 494 29.21 -14.58 -7.82
CA ASP A 494 28.83 -16.00 -7.83
C ASP A 494 27.44 -16.26 -7.25
N GLN A 495 26.82 -15.26 -6.63
CA GLN A 495 25.43 -15.28 -6.19
C GLN A 495 24.53 -14.94 -7.40
N LYS A 496 24.33 -15.90 -8.30
CA LYS A 496 23.55 -15.72 -9.56
C LYS A 496 22.25 -16.52 -9.72
N PRO A 497 21.87 -17.50 -8.87
CA PRO A 497 20.57 -18.18 -9.01
C PRO A 497 19.34 -17.26 -8.93
N LEU A 498 19.51 -16.05 -8.35
CA LEU A 498 18.53 -14.98 -8.34
C LEU A 498 19.03 -13.80 -9.18
N ASP A 499 18.20 -13.28 -10.08
CA ASP A 499 18.49 -12.00 -10.73
C ASP A 499 18.43 -10.84 -9.72
N HIS A 500 19.27 -9.83 -9.89
CA HIS A 500 19.35 -8.72 -8.94
C HIS A 500 18.08 -7.85 -8.90
N ARG A 501 17.39 -7.70 -10.04
CA ARG A 501 16.22 -6.81 -10.18
C ARG A 501 14.92 -7.54 -10.50
N GLY A 502 14.99 -8.81 -10.85
CA GLY A 502 13.86 -9.63 -11.30
C GLY A 502 13.27 -10.55 -10.24
N GLY A 503 12.10 -11.11 -10.55
CA GLY A 503 11.50 -12.23 -9.82
C GLY A 503 10.74 -11.91 -8.53
N LEU A 504 10.90 -10.71 -7.97
CA LEU A 504 10.30 -10.29 -6.69
C LEU A 504 9.67 -8.89 -6.71
N GLY A 505 9.25 -8.41 -7.89
CA GLY A 505 8.66 -7.06 -8.07
C GLY A 505 7.16 -7.04 -8.31
N ASP A 506 6.48 -8.19 -8.25
CA ASP A 506 5.05 -8.29 -8.53
C ASP A 506 4.16 -8.23 -7.27
N ALA A 507 2.85 -8.26 -7.48
CA ALA A 507 1.85 -8.19 -6.41
C ALA A 507 1.97 -9.38 -5.44
N GLU A 508 2.18 -10.59 -5.97
CA GLU A 508 2.28 -11.79 -5.14
C GLU A 508 3.52 -11.72 -4.23
N ALA A 509 4.67 -11.25 -4.72
CA ALA A 509 5.88 -11.07 -3.92
C ALA A 509 5.62 -10.08 -2.77
N SER A 510 4.92 -8.99 -3.05
CA SER A 510 4.55 -7.97 -2.06
C SER A 510 3.53 -8.49 -1.04
N LEU A 511 2.51 -9.27 -1.45
CA LEU A 511 1.55 -9.91 -0.55
C LEU A 511 2.19 -10.91 0.42
N TRP A 512 3.35 -11.47 0.06
CA TRP A 512 4.16 -12.34 0.92
C TRP A 512 5.34 -11.63 1.60
N LEU A 513 5.55 -10.33 1.36
CA LEU A 513 6.73 -9.56 1.81
C LEU A 513 8.06 -10.20 1.37
N GLN A 514 8.07 -10.83 0.19
CA GLN A 514 9.27 -11.39 -0.42
C GLN A 514 9.94 -10.31 -1.27
N ASN A 515 11.08 -9.80 -0.82
CA ASN A 515 11.76 -8.72 -1.52
C ASN A 515 13.31 -8.83 -1.45
N PRO A 516 14.04 -8.24 -2.41
CA PRO A 516 15.50 -8.34 -2.46
C PRO A 516 16.22 -7.68 -1.27
N LEU A 517 15.66 -6.60 -0.69
CA LEU A 517 16.21 -5.98 0.51
C LEU A 517 16.18 -6.94 1.69
N GLY A 518 15.05 -7.62 1.90
CA GLY A 518 14.85 -8.59 2.98
C GLY A 518 15.79 -9.78 2.87
N LEU A 519 15.92 -10.36 1.68
CA LEU A 519 16.86 -11.47 1.45
C LEU A 519 18.32 -11.05 1.65
N GLN A 520 18.73 -9.86 1.23
CA GLN A 520 20.08 -9.36 1.48
C GLN A 520 20.33 -9.00 2.94
N THR A 521 19.33 -8.44 3.62
CA THR A 521 19.43 -8.14 5.07
C THR A 521 19.58 -9.43 5.85
N TRP A 522 18.83 -10.48 5.48
CA TRP A 522 19.01 -11.82 6.02
C TRP A 522 20.41 -12.37 5.72
N ASN A 523 20.89 -12.28 4.49
CA ASN A 523 22.26 -12.67 4.15
C ASN A 523 23.29 -11.94 5.01
N SER A 524 23.10 -10.65 5.31
CA SER A 524 23.97 -9.85 6.18
C SER A 524 23.96 -10.37 7.63
N ILE A 525 22.78 -10.68 8.18
CA ILE A 525 22.64 -11.29 9.52
C ILE A 525 23.35 -12.66 9.57
N ARG A 526 23.17 -13.48 8.53
CA ARG A 526 23.76 -14.83 8.46
C ARG A 526 25.26 -14.80 8.14
N ALA A 527 25.74 -13.80 7.41
CA ALA A 527 27.16 -13.53 7.21
C ALA A 527 27.84 -13.08 8.50
N LEU A 528 27.13 -12.32 9.35
CA LEU A 528 27.60 -12.03 10.70
C LEU A 528 27.65 -13.31 11.55
N ASP A 529 26.65 -14.19 11.47
CA ASP A 529 26.68 -15.48 12.16
C ASP A 529 27.86 -16.36 11.70
N PHE A 530 28.19 -16.36 10.40
CA PHE A 530 29.38 -17.02 9.85
C PHE A 530 30.66 -16.44 10.43
N LEU A 531 30.84 -15.11 10.35
CA LEU A 531 32.05 -14.42 10.82
C LEU A 531 32.29 -14.66 12.32
N LEU A 532 31.23 -14.58 13.14
CA LEU A 532 31.29 -14.84 14.57
C LEU A 532 31.58 -16.31 14.93
N GLY A 533 31.28 -17.24 14.02
CA GLY A 533 31.54 -18.66 14.18
C GLY A 533 32.99 -19.07 13.90
N LEU A 534 33.80 -18.18 13.31
CA LEU A 534 35.20 -18.47 13.01
C LEU A 534 36.03 -18.51 14.31
N PRO A 535 36.94 -19.50 14.46
CA PRO A 535 37.68 -19.71 15.70
C PRO A 535 38.66 -18.57 16.03
N ASP A 536 39.10 -17.84 15.01
CA ASP A 536 40.06 -16.74 15.05
C ASP A 536 39.40 -15.34 15.17
N VAL A 537 38.07 -15.26 15.22
CA VAL A 537 37.34 -13.99 15.37
C VAL A 537 36.93 -13.76 16.83
N ASP A 538 37.16 -12.53 17.32
CA ASP A 538 36.64 -12.05 18.59
C ASP A 538 35.21 -11.52 18.42
N PRO A 539 34.19 -12.19 19.00
CA PRO A 539 32.80 -11.79 18.80
C PRO A 539 32.43 -10.44 19.43
N LYS A 540 33.29 -9.85 20.27
CA LYS A 540 33.07 -8.53 20.88
C LYS A 540 33.68 -7.39 20.09
N ARG A 541 34.48 -7.70 19.06
CA ARG A 541 35.19 -6.72 18.23
C ARG A 541 34.80 -6.93 16.77
N ILE A 542 33.63 -6.42 16.40
CA ILE A 542 33.08 -6.52 15.04
C ILE A 542 32.84 -5.15 14.42
N GLY A 543 33.49 -4.86 13.30
CA GLY A 543 33.17 -3.72 12.44
C GLY A 543 32.26 -4.12 11.28
N VAL A 544 31.44 -3.19 10.78
CA VAL A 544 30.73 -3.36 9.51
C VAL A 544 30.87 -2.11 8.67
N THR A 545 31.24 -2.27 7.40
CA THR A 545 31.36 -1.16 6.47
C THR A 545 31.05 -1.56 5.03
N GLY A 546 30.37 -0.67 4.33
CA GLY A 546 29.97 -0.83 2.94
C GLY A 546 29.64 0.52 2.34
N ALA A 547 29.60 0.61 1.02
CA ALA A 547 29.25 1.84 0.33
C ALA A 547 28.04 1.64 -0.60
N SER A 548 27.27 2.72 -0.81
CA SER A 548 26.04 2.67 -1.63
C SER A 548 25.07 1.61 -1.09
N GLY A 549 24.63 0.65 -1.91
CA GLY A 549 23.86 -0.52 -1.45
C GLY A 549 24.50 -1.30 -0.29
N GLY A 550 25.83 -1.37 -0.22
CA GLY A 550 26.52 -1.95 0.93
C GLY A 550 26.47 -1.06 2.18
N GLY A 551 26.39 0.26 1.98
CA GLY A 551 26.09 1.22 3.05
C GLY A 551 24.67 1.01 3.59
N THR A 552 23.69 0.75 2.70
CA THR A 552 22.33 0.35 3.07
C THR A 552 22.35 -0.89 3.96
N GLN A 553 23.04 -1.96 3.56
CA GLN A 553 23.15 -3.18 4.37
C GLN A 553 23.87 -2.94 5.71
N THR A 554 24.86 -2.04 5.75
CA THR A 554 25.59 -1.71 6.98
C THR A 554 24.66 -1.10 8.04
N PHE A 555 23.90 -0.05 7.71
CA PHE A 555 23.01 0.57 8.69
C PHE A 555 21.76 -0.28 8.98
N MET A 556 21.29 -1.09 8.02
CA MET A 556 20.20 -2.04 8.25
C MET A 556 20.59 -3.14 9.24
N LEU A 557 21.78 -3.72 9.08
CA LEU A 557 22.30 -4.73 10.01
C LEU A 557 22.46 -4.15 11.41
N PHE A 558 23.00 -2.94 11.55
CA PHE A 558 23.10 -2.28 12.85
C PHE A 558 21.75 -1.96 13.47
N ALA A 559 20.74 -1.63 12.67
CA ALA A 559 19.40 -1.35 13.19
C ALA A 559 18.68 -2.59 13.74
N LEU A 560 19.05 -3.78 13.25
CA LEU A 560 18.39 -5.06 13.52
C LEU A 560 19.21 -6.03 14.40
N ASP A 561 20.52 -5.83 14.49
CA ASP A 561 21.43 -6.72 15.23
C ASP A 561 22.38 -5.90 16.12
N ASP A 562 22.39 -6.22 17.42
CA ASP A 562 23.16 -5.50 18.43
C ASP A 562 24.58 -6.04 18.61
N ARG A 563 24.94 -7.16 17.95
CA ARG A 563 26.27 -7.79 18.09
C ARG A 563 27.40 -6.99 17.46
N PRO A 564 27.24 -6.32 16.30
CA PRO A 564 28.29 -5.46 15.73
C PRO A 564 28.66 -4.28 16.64
N THR A 565 29.95 -3.99 16.73
CA THR A 565 30.53 -2.99 17.63
C THR A 565 30.58 -1.59 17.00
N VAL A 566 31.07 -1.46 15.77
CA VAL A 566 31.26 -0.17 15.08
C VAL A 566 30.77 -0.19 13.63
N ALA A 567 30.05 0.85 13.24
CA ALA A 567 29.49 1.01 11.90
C ALA A 567 30.26 2.07 11.10
N PHE A 568 30.44 1.82 9.80
CA PHE A 568 30.87 2.83 8.84
C PHE A 568 30.16 2.70 7.47
N PRO A 569 28.89 3.11 7.34
CA PRO A 569 28.24 3.20 6.04
C PRO A 569 28.77 4.41 5.25
N ALA A 570 29.23 4.18 4.03
CA ALA A 570 29.75 5.21 3.13
C ALA A 570 28.75 5.56 2.02
N VAL A 571 28.64 6.84 1.69
CA VAL A 571 27.89 7.40 0.55
C VAL A 571 26.47 6.83 0.40
N MET A 572 25.75 6.70 1.52
CA MET A 572 24.37 6.22 1.50
C MET A 572 23.43 6.88 2.52
N VAL A 573 23.86 7.08 3.77
CA VAL A 573 23.03 7.76 4.78
C VAL A 573 22.90 9.23 4.39
N GLY A 574 21.67 9.69 4.21
CA GLY A 574 21.35 11.06 3.77
C GLY A 574 19.87 11.36 3.85
N THR A 575 19.52 12.63 3.67
CA THR A 575 18.14 13.13 3.68
C THR A 575 17.56 13.34 2.28
N ALA A 576 18.35 13.21 1.21
CA ALA A 576 17.87 13.28 -0.18
C ALA A 576 17.50 11.86 -0.68
N MET A 577 18.03 11.41 -1.82
CA MET A 577 17.74 10.08 -2.38
C MET A 577 17.95 8.96 -1.34
N GLN A 578 16.95 8.10 -1.18
CA GLN A 578 16.86 7.14 -0.07
C GLN A 578 17.29 5.70 -0.42
N GLY A 579 17.54 5.41 -1.70
CA GLY A 579 17.99 4.12 -2.23
C GLY A 579 17.48 3.96 -3.66
N GLY A 580 18.38 3.82 -4.64
CA GLY A 580 18.04 3.83 -6.07
C GLY A 580 17.74 2.45 -6.65
N CYS A 581 17.99 1.38 -5.88
CA CYS A 581 17.77 0.01 -6.30
C CYS A 581 16.62 -0.67 -5.55
N VAL A 582 16.03 -1.70 -6.16
CA VAL A 582 15.02 -2.58 -5.53
C VAL A 582 15.58 -3.30 -4.29
N CYS A 583 16.90 -3.44 -4.25
CA CYS A 583 17.68 -4.08 -3.21
C CYS A 583 17.84 -3.19 -1.95
N GLU A 584 17.41 -1.92 -2.03
CA GLU A 584 17.51 -0.87 -1.00
C GLU A 584 16.15 -0.33 -0.57
N ASN A 585 15.08 -0.92 -1.11
CA ASN A 585 13.69 -0.51 -0.90
C ASN A 585 12.83 -1.75 -0.66
N ALA A 586 11.81 -1.60 0.17
CA ALA A 586 10.78 -2.61 0.40
C ALA A 586 9.50 -1.90 0.80
N ASP A 587 8.36 -2.58 0.69
CA ASP A 587 7.10 -2.09 1.22
C ASP A 587 7.26 -1.73 2.71
N TYR A 588 6.63 -0.63 3.14
CA TYR A 588 6.64 -0.11 4.51
C TYR A 588 7.98 0.43 5.06
N LEU A 589 9.10 0.29 4.34
CA LEU A 589 10.43 0.57 4.86
C LEU A 589 10.61 1.99 5.45
N ARG A 590 10.03 3.02 4.81
CA ARG A 590 10.22 4.44 5.14
C ARG A 590 8.91 5.20 5.35
N LEU A 591 7.87 4.50 5.83
CA LEU A 591 6.67 5.15 6.36
C LEU A 591 7.03 5.94 7.62
N GLY A 592 6.87 7.27 7.56
CA GLY A 592 7.16 8.18 8.68
C GLY A 592 8.63 8.24 9.13
N ILE A 593 9.57 7.67 8.36
CA ILE A 593 11.02 7.66 8.66
C ILE A 593 11.86 7.86 7.39
N ASN A 594 13.18 7.90 7.54
CA ASN A 594 14.18 8.02 6.47
C ASN A 594 15.47 7.24 6.83
N ASN A 595 16.49 7.25 5.98
CA ASN A 595 17.77 6.57 6.21
C ASN A 595 18.49 7.09 7.48
N VAL A 596 18.33 8.36 7.83
CA VAL A 596 18.90 8.95 9.06
C VAL A 596 18.26 8.32 10.31
N ALA A 597 16.94 8.18 10.33
CA ALA A 597 16.21 7.52 11.41
C ALA A 597 16.62 6.05 11.59
N ILE A 598 16.84 5.34 10.48
CA ILE A 598 17.32 3.95 10.52
C ILE A 598 18.75 3.92 11.07
N ALA A 599 19.66 4.77 10.58
CA ALA A 599 21.03 4.85 11.07
C ALA A 599 21.11 5.23 12.57
N ALA A 600 20.16 6.03 13.06
CA ALA A 600 20.06 6.41 14.47
C ALA A 600 19.87 5.21 15.41
N LYS A 601 19.33 4.07 14.93
CA LYS A 601 19.24 2.81 15.71
C LYS A 601 20.60 2.24 16.11
N THR A 602 21.69 2.75 15.54
CA THR A 602 23.05 2.44 15.97
C THR A 602 23.35 2.99 17.37
N ALA A 603 22.70 4.09 17.78
CA ALA A 603 22.94 4.72 19.09
C ALA A 603 22.71 3.72 20.24
N PRO A 604 23.60 3.67 21.25
CA PRO A 604 24.76 4.55 21.47
C PRO A 604 26.10 3.97 20.93
N ARG A 605 26.09 3.01 20.00
CA ARG A 605 27.32 2.42 19.42
C ARG A 605 27.98 3.40 18.43
N PRO A 606 29.30 3.33 18.20
CA PRO A 606 29.98 4.23 17.28
C PRO A 606 29.50 4.13 15.81
N LEU A 607 29.09 5.26 15.23
CA LEU A 607 28.67 5.42 13.83
C LEU A 607 29.50 6.51 13.12
N GLY A 608 30.40 6.07 12.24
CA GLY A 608 31.15 6.96 11.35
C GLY A 608 30.53 6.95 9.94
N MET A 609 30.54 8.07 9.24
CA MET A 609 29.98 8.16 7.89
C MET A 609 30.83 9.05 7.00
N VAL A 610 30.72 8.81 5.70
CA VAL A 610 31.23 9.71 4.67
C VAL A 610 30.15 9.96 3.62
N GLY A 611 30.14 11.18 3.08
CA GLY A 611 29.39 11.55 1.89
C GLY A 611 30.29 11.97 0.73
N ALA A 612 29.70 12.16 -0.44
CA ALA A 612 30.37 12.57 -1.68
C ALA A 612 29.53 13.63 -2.43
N ASP A 613 29.97 14.04 -3.63
CA ASP A 613 29.17 14.84 -4.57
C ASP A 613 28.02 14.01 -5.17
N ASP A 614 27.08 13.66 -4.30
CA ASP A 614 25.88 12.86 -4.58
C ASP A 614 24.77 13.21 -3.56
N TRP A 615 23.77 12.34 -3.41
CA TRP A 615 22.66 12.51 -2.48
C TRP A 615 23.05 12.62 -0.99
N THR A 616 24.30 12.36 -0.64
CA THR A 616 24.86 12.47 0.72
C THR A 616 25.68 13.75 0.94
N ILE A 617 25.78 14.63 -0.04
CA ILE A 617 26.60 15.87 0.01
C ILE A 617 26.28 16.77 1.22
N ASP A 618 25.02 16.74 1.66
CA ASP A 618 24.50 17.56 2.75
C ASP A 618 24.53 16.85 4.13
N ILE A 619 25.10 15.65 4.26
CA ILE A 619 24.99 14.85 5.51
C ILE A 619 25.47 15.60 6.76
N GLU A 620 26.48 16.46 6.63
CA GLU A 620 27.01 17.26 7.74
C GLU A 620 26.02 18.30 8.27
N THR A 621 25.18 18.86 7.38
CA THR A 621 24.23 19.93 7.71
C THR A 621 22.78 19.42 7.82
N LYS A 622 22.48 18.25 7.22
CA LYS A 622 21.18 17.57 7.21
C LYS A 622 21.40 16.08 7.46
N GLY A 623 21.01 15.59 8.63
CA GLY A 623 21.15 14.19 9.05
C GLY A 623 22.11 14.03 10.24
N LEU A 624 23.34 14.55 10.16
CA LEU A 624 24.27 14.52 11.30
C LEU A 624 23.73 15.29 12.53
N PRO A 625 23.10 16.47 12.40
CA PRO A 625 22.50 17.15 13.56
C PRO A 625 21.43 16.30 14.26
N GLU A 626 20.55 15.65 13.50
CA GLU A 626 19.49 14.78 14.01
C GLU A 626 20.07 13.54 14.70
N LEU A 627 21.11 12.93 14.12
CA LEU A 627 21.84 11.84 14.76
C LEU A 627 22.50 12.30 16.06
N LYS A 628 23.18 13.44 16.06
CA LYS A 628 23.78 14.00 17.29
C LYS A 628 22.74 14.27 18.37
N GLN A 629 21.52 14.69 18.01
CA GLN A 629 20.44 14.83 18.97
C GLN A 629 20.11 13.50 19.65
N VAL A 630 19.91 12.42 18.88
CA VAL A 630 19.64 11.08 19.45
C VAL A 630 20.81 10.59 20.30
N TYR A 631 22.05 10.74 19.84
CA TYR A 631 23.23 10.31 20.62
C TYR A 631 23.41 11.15 21.90
N SER A 632 22.97 12.41 21.90
CA SER A 632 23.01 13.28 23.09
C SER A 632 22.07 12.80 24.19
N LEU A 633 20.98 12.09 23.86
CA LEU A 633 20.09 11.45 24.85
C LEU A 633 20.85 10.44 25.74
N PHE A 634 21.97 9.90 25.23
CA PHE A 634 22.83 8.96 25.92
C PHE A 634 24.14 9.58 26.44
N GLY A 635 24.33 10.89 26.25
CA GLY A 635 25.61 11.56 26.55
C GLY A 635 26.77 11.11 25.66
N ARG A 636 26.50 10.62 24.44
CA ARG A 636 27.50 10.02 23.53
C ARG A 636 27.55 10.70 22.16
N SER A 637 27.31 12.00 22.07
CA SER A 637 27.32 12.73 20.80
C SER A 637 28.68 12.72 20.08
N ASP A 638 29.76 12.36 20.78
CA ASP A 638 31.09 12.09 20.26
C ASP A 638 31.19 10.79 19.44
N LEU A 639 30.26 9.84 19.65
CA LEU A 639 30.24 8.55 18.96
C LEU A 639 29.54 8.58 17.60
N VAL A 640 29.20 9.77 17.08
CA VAL A 640 28.66 9.91 15.73
C VAL A 640 29.36 11.02 14.95
N SER A 641 29.83 10.67 13.74
CA SER A 641 30.58 11.58 12.88
C SER A 641 30.22 11.37 11.42
N ALA A 642 30.12 12.45 10.66
CA ALA A 642 30.00 12.42 9.20
C ALA A 642 30.88 13.51 8.58
N VAL A 643 31.44 13.24 7.39
CA VAL A 643 32.12 14.24 6.54
C VAL A 643 31.76 13.98 5.08
N ALA A 644 31.44 15.03 4.33
CA ALA A 644 31.17 14.96 2.90
C ALA A 644 32.39 15.44 2.09
N TYR A 645 32.96 14.56 1.27
CA TYR A 645 34.05 14.92 0.35
C TYR A 645 33.49 15.38 -1.00
N LYS A 646 33.05 16.64 -1.03
CA LYS A 646 32.34 17.27 -2.16
C LYS A 646 33.14 17.34 -3.47
N GLN A 647 34.45 17.14 -3.42
CA GLN A 647 35.30 17.13 -4.61
C GLN A 647 35.30 15.80 -5.36
N PHE A 648 34.72 14.75 -4.77
CA PHE A 648 34.68 13.44 -5.40
C PHE A 648 33.24 13.01 -5.72
N PRO A 649 32.99 12.41 -6.90
CA PRO A 649 31.68 11.84 -7.24
C PRO A 649 31.35 10.61 -6.36
N HIS A 650 30.20 9.98 -6.53
CA HIS A 650 29.81 8.77 -5.77
C HIS A 650 30.89 7.65 -5.78
N ASN A 651 31.57 7.41 -4.66
CA ASN A 651 32.66 6.43 -4.55
C ASN A 651 32.94 5.97 -3.09
N TYR A 652 33.90 5.04 -2.92
CA TYR A 652 34.52 4.74 -1.62
C TYR A 652 36.05 4.72 -1.75
N ASN A 653 36.62 5.88 -2.04
CA ASN A 653 38.02 6.10 -2.39
C ASN A 653 38.98 6.08 -1.19
N GLU A 654 40.27 6.19 -1.46
CA GLU A 654 41.35 6.21 -0.46
C GLU A 654 41.05 7.14 0.70
N LYS A 655 40.71 8.41 0.46
CA LYS A 655 40.43 9.39 1.53
C LYS A 655 39.27 8.97 2.42
N SER A 656 38.22 8.42 1.81
CA SER A 656 37.07 7.89 2.53
C SER A 656 37.43 6.64 3.34
N ARG A 657 38.27 5.76 2.79
CA ARG A 657 38.74 4.53 3.44
C ARG A 657 39.70 4.83 4.60
N GLU A 658 40.65 5.74 4.44
CA GLU A 658 41.55 6.21 5.51
C GLU A 658 40.78 6.78 6.71
N ARG A 659 39.70 7.53 6.46
CA ARG A 659 38.81 8.01 7.52
C ARG A 659 38.13 6.84 8.25
N MET A 660 37.67 5.83 7.51
CA MET A 660 37.10 4.62 8.11
C MET A 660 38.13 3.86 8.93
N TYR A 661 39.36 3.68 8.44
CA TYR A 661 40.43 3.02 9.17
C TYR A 661 40.74 3.72 10.50
N ALA A 662 40.81 5.06 10.48
CA ALA A 662 40.99 5.84 11.70
C ALA A 662 39.82 5.66 12.68
N TRP A 663 38.59 5.67 12.19
CA TRP A 663 37.38 5.42 13.00
C TRP A 663 37.39 4.02 13.62
N PHE A 664 37.73 2.99 12.85
CA PHE A 664 37.82 1.62 13.34
C PHE A 664 38.97 1.48 14.34
N LYS A 665 40.16 2.03 14.08
CA LYS A 665 41.25 2.02 15.06
C LYS A 665 40.85 2.61 16.41
N GLN A 666 40.05 3.67 16.40
CA GLN A 666 39.54 4.33 17.62
C GLN A 666 38.47 3.50 18.35
N HIS A 667 37.54 2.88 17.63
CA HIS A 667 36.32 2.30 18.20
C HIS A 667 36.25 0.76 18.19
N LEU A 668 37.22 0.12 17.54
CA LEU A 668 37.40 -1.32 17.45
C LEU A 668 38.86 -1.58 17.80
N PRO A 669 39.24 -1.73 19.09
CA PRO A 669 40.64 -1.68 19.51
C PRO A 669 41.56 -2.56 18.67
N LEU A 670 42.30 -1.93 17.75
CA LEU A 670 43.30 -2.53 16.87
C LEU A 670 44.70 -2.33 17.47
N ALA A 671 45.70 -3.02 16.95
CA ALA A 671 47.08 -2.81 17.38
C ALA A 671 47.51 -1.35 17.17
N GLU A 672 48.32 -0.80 18.08
CA GLU A 672 48.84 0.58 17.93
C GLU A 672 49.63 0.75 16.62
N THR A 673 50.32 -0.31 16.19
CA THR A 673 51.08 -0.40 14.94
C THR A 673 50.21 -0.57 13.69
N ALA A 674 48.87 -0.69 13.81
CA ALA A 674 47.99 -0.81 12.66
C ALA A 674 48.16 0.41 11.73
N PRO A 675 48.51 0.19 10.46
CA PRO A 675 48.71 1.27 9.50
C PRO A 675 47.38 1.96 9.18
N LEU A 676 47.41 3.28 8.99
CA LEU A 676 46.23 4.06 8.58
C LEU A 676 46.26 4.49 7.11
N THR A 677 47.44 4.41 6.49
CA THR A 677 47.65 4.78 5.08
C THR A 677 47.83 3.52 4.26
N GLU A 678 47.14 3.47 3.12
CA GLU A 678 47.20 2.31 2.24
C GLU A 678 48.58 2.15 1.59
N SER A 679 48.99 0.89 1.48
CA SER A 679 50.15 0.46 0.71
C SER A 679 49.70 -0.37 -0.48
N ASP A 680 50.55 -0.45 -1.49
CA ASP A 680 50.28 -1.22 -2.69
C ASP A 680 50.05 -2.72 -2.36
N PHE A 681 49.36 -3.44 -3.24
CA PHE A 681 49.07 -4.86 -3.08
C PHE A 681 49.00 -5.56 -4.43
N LYS A 682 49.31 -6.86 -4.44
CA LYS A 682 49.11 -7.73 -5.60
C LYS A 682 47.63 -8.12 -5.70
N PRO A 683 46.88 -7.63 -6.70
CA PRO A 683 45.45 -7.93 -6.81
C PRO A 683 45.20 -9.43 -7.01
N LEU A 684 44.01 -9.88 -6.62
CA LEU A 684 43.50 -11.20 -6.96
C LEU A 684 42.80 -11.13 -8.31
N SER A 685 43.06 -12.13 -9.15
CA SER A 685 42.33 -12.32 -10.39
C SER A 685 40.88 -12.74 -10.13
N GLN A 686 40.02 -12.60 -11.14
CA GLN A 686 38.66 -13.12 -11.04
C GLN A 686 38.66 -14.62 -10.76
N GLU A 687 39.54 -15.41 -11.40
CA GLU A 687 39.65 -16.85 -11.18
C GLU A 687 40.07 -17.20 -9.74
N GLU A 688 41.02 -16.47 -9.16
CA GLU A 688 41.43 -16.62 -7.76
C GLU A 688 40.28 -16.31 -6.79
N LEU A 689 39.37 -15.43 -7.21
CA LEU A 689 38.22 -15.01 -6.44
C LEU A 689 37.01 -15.94 -6.66
N THR A 690 36.76 -16.50 -7.84
CA THR A 690 35.57 -17.30 -8.18
C THR A 690 35.38 -18.46 -7.19
N VAL A 691 34.22 -18.51 -6.55
CA VAL A 691 33.88 -19.51 -5.52
C VAL A 691 33.60 -20.86 -6.14
N PHE A 692 32.78 -20.91 -7.20
CA PHE A 692 32.43 -22.17 -7.84
C PHE A 692 33.39 -22.49 -8.99
N THR A 693 34.18 -23.55 -8.81
CA THR A 693 35.15 -24.05 -9.80
C THR A 693 34.76 -25.46 -10.24
N ALA A 694 35.55 -26.06 -11.14
CA ALA A 694 35.35 -27.46 -11.52
C ALA A 694 35.45 -28.41 -10.31
N ASP A 695 36.37 -28.14 -9.37
CA ASP A 695 36.56 -28.95 -8.17
C ASP A 695 35.58 -28.61 -7.04
N HIS A 696 34.92 -27.45 -7.12
CA HIS A 696 33.93 -26.97 -6.16
C HIS A 696 32.70 -26.45 -6.91
N PRO A 697 31.87 -27.33 -7.50
CA PRO A 697 30.70 -26.90 -8.27
C PRO A 697 29.65 -26.22 -7.39
N LEU A 698 28.73 -25.48 -8.01
CA LEU A 698 27.55 -24.94 -7.33
C LEU A 698 26.77 -26.10 -6.66
N PRO A 699 26.49 -26.04 -5.34
CA PRO A 699 25.75 -27.09 -4.66
C PRO A 699 24.35 -27.29 -5.25
N ALA A 700 23.90 -28.54 -5.34
CA ALA A 700 22.59 -28.90 -5.89
C ALA A 700 21.42 -28.35 -5.03
N GLU A 701 21.69 -28.09 -3.75
CA GLU A 701 20.74 -27.49 -2.81
C GLU A 701 20.51 -26.00 -3.06
N SER A 702 21.34 -25.34 -3.87
CA SER A 702 21.10 -23.96 -4.31
C SER A 702 19.91 -23.91 -5.26
N LEU A 703 18.81 -23.28 -4.83
CA LEU A 703 17.57 -23.27 -5.60
C LEU A 703 17.59 -22.17 -6.68
N PRO A 704 17.00 -22.43 -7.87
CA PRO A 704 16.68 -21.37 -8.83
C PRO A 704 15.59 -20.44 -8.28
N ALA A 705 15.45 -19.26 -8.89
CA ALA A 705 14.59 -18.18 -8.41
C ALA A 705 13.13 -18.58 -8.11
N ASP A 706 12.49 -19.32 -9.02
CA ASP A 706 11.11 -19.79 -8.89
C ASP A 706 10.94 -20.76 -7.70
N LYS A 707 11.85 -21.73 -7.56
CA LYS A 707 11.84 -22.70 -6.47
C LYS A 707 12.20 -22.11 -5.13
N LEU A 708 13.12 -21.14 -5.13
CA LEU A 708 13.40 -20.38 -3.92
C LEU A 708 12.17 -19.58 -3.49
N ARG A 709 11.46 -18.93 -4.43
CA ARG A 709 10.24 -18.19 -4.13
C ARG A 709 9.13 -19.09 -3.57
N GLU A 710 8.89 -20.24 -4.20
CA GLU A 710 7.98 -21.27 -3.68
C GLU A 710 8.35 -21.66 -2.24
N ARG A 711 9.66 -21.85 -1.97
CA ARG A 711 10.16 -22.20 -0.64
C ARG A 711 9.94 -21.09 0.38
N LEU A 712 10.16 -19.81 0.02
CA LEU A 712 9.90 -18.68 0.90
C LEU A 712 8.42 -18.59 1.32
N THR A 713 7.51 -18.92 0.40
CA THR A 713 6.07 -19.01 0.68
C THR A 713 5.78 -20.16 1.65
N GLN A 714 6.29 -21.36 1.36
CA GLN A 714 6.11 -22.54 2.23
C GLN A 714 6.64 -22.32 3.65
N ASP A 715 7.79 -21.67 3.78
CA ASP A 715 8.37 -21.31 5.07
C ASP A 715 7.45 -20.33 5.82
N SER A 716 6.94 -19.29 5.15
CA SER A 716 5.99 -18.34 5.76
C SER A 716 4.67 -18.99 6.18
N GLU A 717 4.15 -19.94 5.39
CA GLU A 717 2.96 -20.72 5.75
C GLU A 717 3.22 -21.65 6.95
N ALA A 718 4.42 -22.24 7.04
CA ALA A 718 4.82 -23.03 8.19
C ALA A 718 4.93 -22.17 9.45
N GLU A 719 5.57 -21.00 9.35
CA GLU A 719 5.63 -19.98 10.42
C GLU A 719 4.23 -19.59 10.90
N LEU A 720 3.32 -19.26 9.97
CA LEU A 720 1.93 -18.93 10.29
C LEU A 720 1.23 -20.06 11.06
N ARG A 721 1.36 -21.32 10.60
CA ARG A 721 0.75 -22.48 11.27
C ARG A 721 1.25 -22.66 12.71
N MET A 722 2.49 -22.27 13.00
CA MET A 722 3.04 -22.36 14.35
C MET A 722 2.47 -21.28 15.29
N ILE A 723 2.14 -20.10 14.76
CA ILE A 723 1.61 -18.99 15.57
C ILE A 723 0.09 -18.96 15.64
N LEU A 724 -0.62 -19.72 14.79
CA LEU A 724 -2.09 -19.79 14.86
C LEU A 724 -2.53 -20.28 16.26
N PRO A 725 -3.39 -19.52 16.95
CA PRO A 725 -3.74 -19.80 18.32
C PRO A 725 -4.65 -21.04 18.41
N LYS A 726 -4.40 -21.87 19.43
CA LYS A 726 -5.22 -23.06 19.75
C LYS A 726 -6.01 -22.91 21.04
N ASP A 727 -5.63 -21.94 21.86
CA ASP A 727 -6.18 -21.64 23.18
C ASP A 727 -6.03 -20.13 23.48
N PRO A 728 -6.62 -19.63 24.57
CA PRO A 728 -6.53 -18.21 24.92
C PRO A 728 -5.10 -17.69 25.15
N ALA A 729 -4.17 -18.54 25.58
CA ALA A 729 -2.78 -18.12 25.78
C ALA A 729 -2.07 -17.88 24.43
N GLY A 730 -2.34 -18.74 23.43
CA GLY A 730 -1.84 -18.58 22.07
C GLY A 730 -2.36 -17.32 21.37
N VAL A 731 -3.54 -16.81 21.74
CA VAL A 731 -4.13 -15.60 21.14
C VAL A 731 -3.29 -14.37 21.41
N GLU A 732 -2.69 -14.26 22.60
CA GLU A 732 -1.82 -13.11 22.92
C GLU A 732 -0.54 -13.14 22.08
N ALA A 733 0.09 -14.30 21.92
CA ALA A 733 1.23 -14.46 21.03
C ALA A 733 0.88 -14.13 19.57
N TYR A 734 -0.29 -14.59 19.11
CA TYR A 734 -0.81 -14.28 17.78
C TYR A 734 -1.04 -12.78 17.58
N ARG A 735 -1.63 -12.10 18.58
CA ARG A 735 -1.79 -10.63 18.57
C ARG A 735 -0.46 -9.94 18.48
N MET A 736 0.51 -10.30 19.30
CA MET A 736 1.85 -9.71 19.29
C MET A 736 2.53 -9.82 17.92
N VAL A 737 2.43 -10.97 17.26
CA VAL A 737 3.05 -11.19 15.94
C VAL A 737 2.20 -10.58 14.83
N THR A 738 0.98 -11.07 14.62
CA THR A 738 0.13 -10.68 13.48
C THR A 738 -0.44 -9.28 13.64
N GLY A 739 -0.86 -8.90 14.85
CA GLY A 739 -1.28 -7.53 15.13
C GLY A 739 -0.12 -6.54 15.09
N GLY A 740 1.10 -6.97 15.43
CA GLY A 740 2.31 -6.15 15.31
C GLY A 740 2.63 -5.86 13.83
N ALA A 741 2.47 -6.85 12.97
CA ALA A 741 2.57 -6.66 11.52
C ALA A 741 1.46 -5.76 10.98
N LEU A 742 0.22 -5.97 11.43
CA LEU A 742 -0.93 -5.16 11.02
C LEU A 742 -0.75 -3.68 11.39
N ALA A 743 -0.16 -3.40 12.55
CA ALA A 743 0.20 -2.04 12.95
C ALA A 743 1.18 -1.38 11.98
N VAL A 744 2.16 -2.11 11.43
CA VAL A 744 3.05 -1.58 10.39
C VAL A 744 2.30 -1.35 9.08
N MET A 745 1.46 -2.31 8.67
CA MET A 745 0.67 -2.23 7.43
C MET A 745 -0.26 -1.02 7.38
N PHE A 746 -0.81 -0.63 8.52
CA PHE A 746 -1.68 0.55 8.67
C PHE A 746 -0.97 1.76 9.26
N GLY A 747 0.35 1.72 9.44
CA GLY A 747 1.16 2.83 9.95
C GLY A 747 0.74 3.30 11.35
N GLU A 748 1.09 2.51 12.38
CA GLU A 748 1.10 2.63 13.86
C GLU A 748 0.02 3.43 14.62
N SER A 749 -0.77 4.25 13.94
CA SER A 749 -1.93 5.01 14.42
C SER A 749 -3.15 4.15 14.79
N THR A 750 -2.91 2.88 15.11
CA THR A 750 -3.92 1.91 15.50
C THR A 750 -3.68 1.53 16.96
N GLU A 751 -4.73 1.36 17.76
CA GLU A 751 -4.66 1.01 19.19
C GLU A 751 -3.85 -0.27 19.41
N THR A 752 -3.87 -1.18 18.44
CA THR A 752 -3.04 -2.39 18.40
C THR A 752 -1.55 -2.05 18.26
N GLY A 753 -1.19 -1.05 17.44
CA GLY A 753 0.16 -0.51 17.35
C GLY A 753 0.63 0.14 18.65
N ALA A 754 -0.22 0.98 19.26
CA ALA A 754 0.09 1.70 20.49
C ALA A 754 0.21 0.78 21.73
N ARG A 755 -0.72 -0.17 21.91
CA ARG A 755 -0.72 -1.13 23.04
C ARG A 755 0.36 -2.19 22.94
N MET A 756 0.86 -2.48 21.73
CA MET A 756 1.86 -3.52 21.51
C MET A 756 3.25 -2.96 21.21
N THR A 757 3.52 -1.68 21.45
CA THR A 757 4.91 -1.26 21.58
C THR A 757 5.47 -2.00 22.80
N SER A 758 6.46 -2.89 22.61
CA SER A 758 7.17 -3.54 23.72
C SER A 758 8.06 -2.56 24.50
N ALA A 759 7.79 -1.26 24.37
CA ALA A 759 8.57 -0.19 24.93
C ALA A 759 8.29 -0.18 26.43
N THR A 760 9.33 -0.45 27.20
CA THR A 760 9.30 -0.43 28.65
C THR A 760 10.14 0.73 29.15
N ASP A 761 9.81 1.26 30.33
CA ASP A 761 10.66 2.20 31.04
C ASP A 761 11.97 1.53 31.49
N ASP A 762 12.85 2.31 32.11
CA ASP A 762 14.13 1.86 32.67
C ASP A 762 13.99 0.76 33.76
N LYS A 763 12.75 0.46 34.18
CA LYS A 763 12.38 -0.56 35.16
C LYS A 763 11.59 -1.72 34.55
N GLY A 764 11.44 -1.78 33.23
CA GLY A 764 10.75 -2.86 32.53
C GLY A 764 9.22 -2.75 32.52
N LYS A 765 8.63 -1.61 32.91
CA LYS A 765 7.18 -1.38 32.88
C LYS A 765 6.75 -0.81 31.53
N PRO A 766 5.66 -1.29 30.89
CA PRO A 766 5.18 -0.74 29.63
C PRO A 766 4.93 0.76 29.69
N LEU A 767 5.41 1.50 28.69
CA LEU A 767 5.15 2.93 28.57
C LEU A 767 3.68 3.16 28.16
N PRO A 768 3.03 4.23 28.67
CA PRO A 768 1.68 4.58 28.26
C PRO A 768 1.63 4.93 26.77
N ALA A 769 0.55 4.50 26.11
CA ALA A 769 0.22 4.90 24.74
C ALA A 769 0.01 6.42 24.67
N ASP A 770 0.53 7.06 23.62
CA ASP A 770 0.29 8.47 23.39
C ASP A 770 -1.17 8.69 23.00
N PRO A 771 -1.82 9.79 23.42
CA PRO A 771 -3.18 10.10 22.99
C PRO A 771 -3.23 10.22 21.47
N GLU A 772 -4.16 9.52 20.85
CA GLU A 772 -4.26 9.46 19.40
C GLU A 772 -4.63 10.83 18.81
N PRO A 773 -3.97 11.28 17.74
CA PRO A 773 -4.07 12.64 17.22
C PRO A 773 -5.32 12.84 16.33
N VAL A 774 -6.52 12.46 16.79
CA VAL A 774 -7.77 12.60 16.03
C VAL A 774 -8.67 13.69 16.62
N ALA A 775 -9.25 14.52 15.74
CA ALA A 775 -10.26 15.51 16.09
C ALA A 775 -11.48 15.39 15.17
N ALA A 776 -12.67 15.72 15.68
CA ALA A 776 -13.87 15.88 14.86
C ALA A 776 -14.37 17.32 14.94
N GLU A 777 -14.85 17.84 13.81
CA GLU A 777 -15.38 19.18 13.65
C GLU A 777 -16.76 19.10 13.01
N ILE A 778 -17.74 19.81 13.59
CA ILE A 778 -19.07 19.99 12.97
C ILE A 778 -18.97 21.22 12.07
N ILE A 779 -19.28 21.02 10.80
CA ILE A 779 -19.25 22.06 9.76
C ILE A 779 -20.62 22.70 9.58
N GLY A 780 -21.70 21.92 9.73
CA GLY A 780 -23.06 22.43 9.64
C GLY A 780 -24.10 21.42 10.10
N THR A 781 -25.30 21.91 10.39
CA THR A 781 -26.45 21.10 10.79
C THR A 781 -27.69 21.55 10.05
N GLU A 782 -28.56 20.62 9.69
CA GLU A 782 -29.81 20.85 8.98
C GLU A 782 -30.91 19.98 9.59
N GLU A 783 -32.05 20.58 9.92
CA GLU A 783 -33.23 19.82 10.36
C GLU A 783 -33.95 19.26 9.14
N LEU A 784 -34.07 17.93 9.08
CA LEU A 784 -34.81 17.22 8.05
C LEU A 784 -36.23 16.90 8.53
N ALA A 785 -37.05 16.34 7.64
CA ALA A 785 -38.32 15.73 8.02
C ALA A 785 -38.12 14.58 9.04
N ASP A 786 -39.22 14.17 9.70
CA ASP A 786 -39.24 13.03 10.63
C ASP A 786 -38.41 13.21 11.91
N SER A 787 -38.14 14.45 12.35
CA SER A 787 -37.37 14.76 13.57
C SER A 787 -35.93 14.21 13.51
N ILE A 788 -35.29 14.39 12.35
CA ILE A 788 -33.91 13.98 12.09
C ILE A 788 -33.07 15.23 11.85
N THR A 789 -32.04 15.43 12.65
CA THR A 789 -30.99 16.42 12.41
C THR A 789 -29.87 15.79 11.58
N LEU A 790 -29.60 16.35 10.41
CA LEU A 790 -28.46 16.01 9.57
C LEU A 790 -27.26 16.87 9.95
N ILE A 791 -26.20 16.23 10.40
CA ILE A 791 -24.94 16.84 10.81
C ILE A 791 -23.90 16.61 9.70
N ARG A 792 -23.30 17.68 9.21
CA ARG A 792 -22.12 17.68 8.33
C ARG A 792 -20.89 17.88 9.19
N GLY A 793 -19.94 16.96 9.10
CA GLY A 793 -18.72 17.02 9.88
C GLY A 793 -17.50 16.57 9.11
N MET A 794 -16.36 16.76 9.74
CA MET A 794 -15.07 16.29 9.25
C MET A 794 -14.33 15.65 10.42
N VAL A 795 -13.76 14.46 10.19
CA VAL A 795 -12.75 13.88 11.07
C VAL A 795 -11.38 14.23 10.53
N ARG A 796 -10.48 14.71 11.39
CA ARG A 796 -9.11 15.10 11.04
C ARG A 796 -8.10 14.28 11.83
N ARG A 797 -7.04 13.84 11.15
CA ARG A 797 -5.81 13.38 11.79
C ARG A 797 -4.85 14.55 11.93
N THR A 798 -4.63 15.01 13.16
CA THR A 798 -3.88 16.25 13.49
C THR A 798 -2.37 16.10 13.30
N ASP A 799 -1.85 14.87 13.30
CA ASP A 799 -0.45 14.53 13.04
C ASP A 799 -0.11 14.51 11.54
N SER A 800 -1.03 14.03 10.70
CA SER A 800 -0.79 13.80 9.27
C SER A 800 -1.52 14.76 8.33
N GLY A 801 -2.48 15.53 8.84
CA GLY A 801 -3.28 16.48 8.04
C GLY A 801 -4.31 15.81 7.12
N GLU A 802 -4.68 14.56 7.40
CA GLU A 802 -5.75 13.84 6.68
C GLU A 802 -7.11 14.41 7.08
N GLN A 803 -8.02 14.57 6.11
CA GLN A 803 -9.36 15.11 6.31
C GLN A 803 -10.39 14.14 5.73
N ILE A 804 -11.33 13.70 6.57
CA ILE A 804 -12.31 12.67 6.27
C ILE A 804 -13.70 13.32 6.33
N PRO A 805 -14.35 13.56 5.17
CA PRO A 805 -15.74 14.03 5.13
C PRO A 805 -16.67 13.03 5.82
N ALA A 806 -17.58 13.52 6.66
CA ALA A 806 -18.53 12.71 7.42
C ALA A 806 -19.92 13.35 7.43
N ILE A 807 -20.96 12.51 7.49
CA ILE A 807 -22.30 12.94 7.90
C ILE A 807 -22.82 12.04 9.02
N ALA A 808 -23.69 12.60 9.85
CA ALA A 808 -24.48 11.84 10.81
C ALA A 808 -25.94 12.29 10.75
N MET A 809 -26.86 11.35 10.80
CA MET A 809 -28.30 11.58 10.92
C MET A 809 -28.71 11.19 12.33
N ARG A 810 -29.01 12.21 13.13
CA ARG A 810 -29.29 12.09 14.56
C ARG A 810 -30.78 12.34 14.81
N PRO A 811 -31.50 11.46 15.52
CA PRO A 811 -32.87 11.76 15.93
C PRO A 811 -32.89 12.88 16.98
N THR A 812 -33.95 13.69 16.99
CA THR A 812 -34.11 14.81 17.95
C THR A 812 -34.03 14.33 19.41
N ASP A 813 -34.56 13.13 19.70
CA ASP A 813 -34.34 12.41 20.95
C ASP A 813 -33.42 11.18 20.67
N ASP A 814 -32.23 11.17 21.28
CA ASP A 814 -31.27 10.04 21.21
C ASP A 814 -31.09 9.40 22.60
N PRO A 815 -32.10 8.68 23.12
CA PRO A 815 -32.06 8.09 24.45
C PRO A 815 -31.14 6.86 24.54
N LYS A 816 -30.71 6.30 23.39
CA LYS A 816 -29.90 5.07 23.36
C LYS A 816 -28.40 5.33 23.43
N GLY A 817 -27.94 6.50 22.96
CA GLY A 817 -26.52 6.81 22.86
C GLY A 817 -25.75 5.79 22.00
N LEU A 818 -26.45 5.16 21.05
CA LEU A 818 -25.90 4.20 20.10
C LEU A 818 -25.71 4.90 18.75
N VAL A 819 -24.50 4.79 18.21
CA VAL A 819 -24.19 5.20 16.84
C VAL A 819 -23.88 3.98 15.96
N VAL A 820 -24.47 3.93 14.77
CA VAL A 820 -24.16 2.97 13.72
C VAL A 820 -23.30 3.67 12.67
N LEU A 821 -22.04 3.26 12.57
CA LEU A 821 -21.14 3.70 11.50
C LEU A 821 -21.33 2.79 10.28
N TRP A 822 -21.98 3.31 9.25
CA TRP A 822 -22.24 2.61 7.99
C TRP A 822 -21.16 2.94 6.97
N ILE A 823 -20.42 1.94 6.51
CA ILE A 823 -19.32 2.12 5.55
C ILE A 823 -19.70 1.48 4.22
N ASP A 824 -19.46 2.21 3.12
CA ASP A 824 -19.78 1.78 1.76
C ASP A 824 -18.78 2.35 0.74
N SER A 825 -18.69 1.73 -0.45
CA SER A 825 -17.85 2.22 -1.54
C SER A 825 -18.39 3.50 -2.20
N GLN A 826 -19.69 3.77 -2.04
CA GLN A 826 -20.33 5.03 -2.40
C GLN A 826 -20.02 6.16 -1.39
N GLY A 827 -19.26 5.86 -0.33
CA GLY A 827 -18.99 6.80 0.75
C GLY A 827 -20.27 7.15 1.51
N LYS A 828 -20.37 8.39 1.98
CA LYS A 828 -21.49 8.84 2.81
C LYS A 828 -22.83 8.94 2.08
N ALA A 829 -22.82 8.85 0.75
CA ALA A 829 -24.02 8.82 -0.07
C ALA A 829 -24.92 7.61 0.24
N VAL A 830 -24.36 6.54 0.80
CA VAL A 830 -25.10 5.32 1.16
C VAL A 830 -26.27 5.56 2.11
N LEU A 831 -26.24 6.64 2.90
CA LEU A 831 -27.33 6.97 3.83
C LEU A 831 -28.54 7.60 3.15
N LEU A 832 -28.47 7.87 1.85
CA LEU A 832 -29.43 8.70 1.15
C LEU A 832 -30.33 7.90 0.21
N ASP A 833 -31.57 8.36 0.05
CA ASP A 833 -32.45 7.95 -1.03
C ASP A 833 -32.16 8.76 -2.31
N GLU A 834 -32.85 8.41 -3.40
CA GLU A 834 -32.70 9.09 -4.69
C GLU A 834 -33.11 10.57 -4.65
N ALA A 835 -33.85 11.02 -3.63
CA ALA A 835 -34.22 12.41 -3.44
C ALA A 835 -33.21 13.19 -2.56
N GLY A 836 -32.12 12.54 -2.12
CA GLY A 836 -31.10 13.12 -1.23
C GLY A 836 -31.52 13.18 0.24
N GLY A 837 -32.67 12.60 0.61
CA GLY A 837 -33.13 12.47 1.99
C GLY A 837 -32.65 11.17 2.64
N PRO A 838 -32.94 10.92 3.93
CA PRO A 838 -32.57 9.69 4.61
C PRO A 838 -33.23 8.47 3.94
N ASN A 839 -32.47 7.42 3.63
CA ASN A 839 -33.04 6.22 3.06
C ASN A 839 -33.92 5.44 4.06
N ALA A 840 -34.64 4.42 3.58
CA ALA A 840 -35.57 3.65 4.40
C ALA A 840 -34.93 2.99 5.64
N MET A 841 -33.69 2.52 5.54
CA MET A 841 -32.95 1.96 6.67
C MET A 841 -32.63 3.02 7.70
N VAL A 842 -32.15 4.19 7.26
CA VAL A 842 -31.82 5.29 8.16
C VAL A 842 -33.06 5.74 8.92
N ARG A 843 -34.20 5.91 8.24
CA ARG A 843 -35.48 6.27 8.87
C ARG A 843 -35.92 5.24 9.92
N LYS A 844 -35.74 3.94 9.66
CA LYS A 844 -36.05 2.88 10.65
C LYS A 844 -35.17 2.98 11.89
N LEU A 845 -33.87 3.25 11.74
CA LEU A 845 -32.94 3.34 12.87
C LEU A 845 -33.12 4.64 13.66
N THR A 846 -33.23 5.79 12.98
CA THR A 846 -33.45 7.08 13.65
C THR A 846 -34.81 7.11 14.35
N GLY A 847 -35.87 6.55 13.75
CA GLY A 847 -37.17 6.37 14.39
C GLY A 847 -37.15 5.47 15.63
N ALA A 848 -36.10 4.66 15.79
CA ALA A 848 -35.86 3.85 17.00
C ALA A 848 -34.87 4.51 17.99
N GLY A 849 -34.55 5.79 17.80
CA GLY A 849 -33.63 6.54 18.66
C GLY A 849 -32.16 6.17 18.48
N ILE A 850 -31.75 5.78 17.28
CA ILE A 850 -30.36 5.40 16.96
C ILE A 850 -29.77 6.40 15.97
N THR A 851 -28.58 6.94 16.28
CA THR A 851 -27.84 7.80 15.35
C THR A 851 -27.15 6.96 14.27
N VAL A 852 -27.24 7.37 13.01
CA VAL A 852 -26.55 6.70 11.88
C VAL A 852 -25.53 7.65 11.28
N ALA A 853 -24.27 7.22 11.18
CA ALA A 853 -23.19 8.01 10.62
C ALA A 853 -22.52 7.29 9.45
N SER A 854 -21.94 8.05 8.53
CA SER A 854 -21.13 7.53 7.43
C SER A 854 -20.05 8.54 7.04
N ILE A 855 -19.04 8.05 6.35
CA ILE A 855 -17.87 8.82 5.92
C ILE A 855 -17.59 8.59 4.44
N ASP A 856 -16.76 9.44 3.86
CA ASP A 856 -16.07 9.16 2.61
C ASP A 856 -14.66 8.62 2.92
N PRO A 857 -14.42 7.29 3.01
CA PRO A 857 -13.07 6.76 3.07
C PRO A 857 -12.23 7.27 1.88
N PHE A 858 -10.91 7.37 2.04
CA PHE A 858 -10.04 7.95 1.01
C PHE A 858 -10.29 7.38 -0.41
N LEU A 859 -10.36 8.31 -1.37
CA LEU A 859 -10.74 8.10 -2.78
C LEU A 859 -12.14 7.49 -2.98
N THR A 860 -13.06 7.82 -2.08
CA THR A 860 -14.52 7.78 -2.28
C THR A 860 -15.10 9.19 -2.11
N GLY A 861 -16.36 9.39 -2.54
CA GLY A 861 -17.10 10.65 -2.40
C GLY A 861 -16.26 11.90 -2.73
N GLU A 862 -16.25 12.88 -1.83
CA GLU A 862 -15.63 14.19 -2.06
C GLU A 862 -14.11 14.11 -2.29
N SER A 863 -13.43 13.16 -1.64
CA SER A 863 -11.98 12.97 -1.84
C SER A 863 -11.65 12.40 -3.22
N ARG A 864 -12.52 11.55 -3.78
CA ARG A 864 -12.39 11.04 -5.14
C ARG A 864 -12.60 12.14 -6.17
N GLU A 865 -13.63 12.97 -5.99
CA GLU A 865 -13.88 14.13 -6.86
C GLU A 865 -12.69 15.10 -6.86
N ALA A 866 -12.17 15.41 -5.67
CA ALA A 866 -11.01 16.30 -5.53
C ALA A 866 -9.74 15.70 -6.18
N ALA A 867 -9.54 14.39 -6.07
CA ALA A 867 -8.44 13.69 -6.73
C ALA A 867 -8.60 13.70 -8.26
N ALA A 868 -9.79 13.38 -8.77
CA ALA A 868 -10.08 13.32 -10.21
C ALA A 868 -9.83 14.67 -10.89
N LYS A 869 -10.30 15.77 -10.27
CA LYS A 869 -10.03 17.15 -10.73
C LYS A 869 -8.54 17.46 -10.88
N LYS A 870 -7.68 16.87 -10.04
CA LYS A 870 -6.22 17.06 -10.07
C LYS A 870 -5.50 16.09 -11.02
N ALA A 871 -6.01 14.86 -11.14
CA ALA A 871 -5.33 13.78 -11.83
C ALA A 871 -5.48 13.85 -13.36
N GLY A 872 -6.62 14.35 -13.86
CA GLY A 872 -6.96 14.21 -15.28
C GLY A 872 -7.03 12.72 -15.67
N ASP A 873 -6.33 12.34 -16.75
CA ASP A 873 -6.30 10.96 -17.26
C ASP A 873 -5.40 10.00 -16.46
N LYS A 874 -4.72 10.49 -15.42
CA LYS A 874 -3.79 9.66 -14.62
C LYS A 874 -4.55 8.83 -13.58
N PRO A 875 -4.00 7.67 -13.15
CA PRO A 875 -4.55 6.92 -12.03
C PRO A 875 -4.69 7.81 -10.79
N LEU A 876 -5.84 7.71 -10.10
CA LEU A 876 -6.11 8.48 -8.88
C LEU A 876 -5.15 8.13 -7.73
N TYR A 877 -4.62 6.91 -7.75
CA TYR A 877 -3.60 6.44 -6.82
C TYR A 877 -2.48 5.74 -7.61
N PRO A 878 -1.45 6.47 -8.06
CA PRO A 878 -0.38 5.87 -8.86
C PRO A 878 0.45 4.88 -8.03
N VAL A 879 0.86 3.78 -8.65
CA VAL A 879 1.78 2.78 -8.06
C VAL A 879 2.86 2.45 -9.08
N ASN A 880 4.10 2.29 -8.62
CA ASN A 880 5.18 1.80 -9.47
C ASN A 880 5.00 0.31 -9.75
N LEU A 881 4.55 -0.03 -10.96
CA LEU A 881 4.26 -1.40 -11.37
C LEU A 881 5.53 -2.26 -11.60
N GLN A 882 6.69 -1.63 -11.78
CA GLN A 882 7.95 -2.37 -11.94
C GLN A 882 8.45 -2.89 -10.58
N TYR A 883 8.32 -2.07 -9.55
CA TYR A 883 8.66 -2.45 -8.18
C TYR A 883 7.82 -1.63 -7.18
N PRO A 884 6.78 -2.22 -6.56
CA PRO A 884 5.87 -1.50 -5.68
C PRO A 884 6.54 -0.96 -4.41
N GLY A 885 7.69 -1.51 -4.00
CA GLY A 885 8.49 -0.97 -2.90
C GLY A 885 8.96 0.47 -3.11
N TYR A 886 8.99 0.98 -4.36
CA TYR A 886 9.23 2.41 -4.61
C TYR A 886 8.03 3.31 -4.30
N THR A 887 6.81 2.74 -4.23
CA THR A 887 5.59 3.44 -3.81
C THR A 887 5.30 3.12 -2.35
N PHE A 888 5.10 1.85 -2.00
CA PHE A 888 4.67 1.43 -0.66
C PHE A 888 5.78 1.50 0.39
N GLY A 889 7.04 1.65 -0.02
CA GLY A 889 8.13 1.99 0.89
C GLY A 889 7.98 3.38 1.51
N TYR A 890 7.22 4.29 0.89
CA TYR A 890 7.11 5.70 1.29
C TYR A 890 5.68 6.18 1.56
N ASN A 891 4.69 5.48 1.01
CA ASN A 891 3.27 5.83 1.06
C ASN A 891 2.46 4.58 1.47
N ALA A 892 1.41 4.74 2.27
CA ALA A 892 0.59 3.59 2.65
C ALA A 892 -0.23 3.07 1.45
N PRO A 893 -0.60 1.79 1.37
CA PRO A 893 -1.54 1.30 0.35
C PRO A 893 -2.92 1.97 0.46
N LEU A 894 -3.68 2.03 -0.63
CA LEU A 894 -5.02 2.65 -0.62
C LEU A 894 -5.96 1.96 0.39
N LEU A 895 -5.94 0.63 0.46
CA LEU A 895 -6.69 -0.12 1.45
C LEU A 895 -6.32 0.30 2.89
N ALA A 896 -5.04 0.55 3.16
CA ALA A 896 -4.60 1.02 4.48
C ALA A 896 -5.16 2.40 4.81
N HIS A 897 -5.19 3.34 3.86
CA HIS A 897 -5.82 4.65 4.06
C HIS A 897 -7.32 4.53 4.40
N ARG A 898 -8.07 3.71 3.66
CA ARG A 898 -9.50 3.51 3.91
C ARG A 898 -9.78 2.90 5.28
N VAL A 899 -9.00 1.89 5.69
CA VAL A 899 -9.11 1.29 7.01
C VAL A 899 -8.78 2.30 8.12
N ARG A 900 -7.72 3.10 7.94
CA ARG A 900 -7.36 4.15 8.91
C ARG A 900 -8.44 5.22 9.05
N ASP A 901 -9.13 5.58 7.97
CA ASP A 901 -10.23 6.56 8.01
C ASP A 901 -11.40 6.04 8.87
N ILE A 902 -11.73 4.76 8.73
CA ILE A 902 -12.76 4.10 9.55
C ILE A 902 -12.34 4.09 11.02
N VAL A 903 -11.10 3.69 11.32
CA VAL A 903 -10.57 3.65 12.69
C VAL A 903 -10.54 5.05 13.33
N ALA A 904 -10.07 6.07 12.59
CA ALA A 904 -10.04 7.45 13.07
C ALA A 904 -11.46 7.95 13.39
N THR A 905 -12.41 7.69 12.49
CA THR A 905 -13.82 8.07 12.68
C THR A 905 -14.44 7.37 13.87
N ALA A 906 -14.23 6.06 14.01
CA ALA A 906 -14.74 5.28 15.14
C ALA A 906 -14.24 5.83 16.49
N ARG A 907 -12.95 6.19 16.58
CA ARG A 907 -12.40 6.84 17.78
C ARG A 907 -12.96 8.22 18.02
N ALA A 908 -13.10 9.02 16.97
CA ALA A 908 -13.68 10.36 17.07
C ALA A 908 -15.12 10.30 17.60
N LEU A 909 -15.92 9.33 17.15
CA LEU A 909 -17.27 9.08 17.65
C LEU A 909 -17.27 8.63 19.12
N ARG A 910 -16.37 7.71 19.51
CA ARG A 910 -16.21 7.28 20.91
C ARG A 910 -15.82 8.40 21.87
N ALA A 911 -15.13 9.42 21.39
CA ALA A 911 -14.74 10.59 22.18
C ALA A 911 -15.88 11.61 22.35
N GLN A 912 -16.98 11.52 21.60
CA GLN A 912 -18.10 12.45 21.71
C GLN A 912 -18.96 12.16 22.94
N GLN A 913 -19.35 13.20 23.65
CA GLN A 913 -20.31 13.07 24.75
C GLN A 913 -21.68 12.66 24.20
N GLY A 914 -22.26 11.59 24.76
CA GLY A 914 -23.58 11.07 24.38
C GLY A 914 -23.53 9.78 23.56
N PHE A 915 -22.39 9.39 22.98
CA PHE A 915 -22.25 8.08 22.33
C PHE A 915 -21.56 7.09 23.27
N GLN A 916 -22.34 6.17 23.82
CA GLN A 916 -21.86 5.12 24.72
C GLN A 916 -21.50 3.84 23.96
N LYS A 917 -22.21 3.54 22.87
CA LYS A 917 -22.03 2.32 22.09
C LYS A 917 -21.82 2.62 20.61
N LEU A 918 -21.03 1.77 19.94
CA LEU A 918 -20.69 1.92 18.52
C LEU A 918 -20.82 0.57 17.79
N ALA A 919 -21.63 0.56 16.74
CA ALA A 919 -21.72 -0.55 15.78
C ALA A 919 -21.11 -0.14 14.43
N ILE A 920 -20.54 -1.10 13.71
CA ILE A 920 -20.12 -0.91 12.30
C ILE A 920 -20.87 -1.88 11.38
N VAL A 921 -21.38 -1.35 10.26
CA VAL A 921 -22.10 -2.13 9.23
C VAL A 921 -21.50 -1.83 7.86
N ALA A 922 -21.23 -2.86 7.07
CA ALA A 922 -20.69 -2.72 5.72
C ALA A 922 -21.00 -3.91 4.81
N GLN A 923 -21.11 -3.69 3.50
CA GLN A 923 -21.29 -4.73 2.48
C GLN A 923 -20.35 -4.50 1.28
N GLY A 924 -20.21 -5.52 0.43
CA GLY A 924 -19.37 -5.45 -0.77
C GLY A 924 -17.90 -5.15 -0.43
N GLU A 925 -17.26 -4.29 -1.23
CA GLU A 925 -15.85 -3.92 -1.00
C GLU A 925 -15.60 -3.34 0.40
N ALA A 926 -16.57 -2.60 0.94
CA ALA A 926 -16.47 -1.97 2.25
C ALA A 926 -16.50 -2.97 3.41
N GLY A 927 -17.04 -4.17 3.20
CA GLY A 927 -17.05 -5.23 4.20
C GLY A 927 -15.64 -5.63 4.64
N LEU A 928 -14.72 -5.76 3.68
CA LEU A 928 -13.30 -5.99 3.97
C LEU A 928 -12.71 -4.84 4.80
N TRP A 929 -13.03 -3.59 4.45
CA TRP A 929 -12.47 -2.42 5.13
C TRP A 929 -12.94 -2.35 6.59
N ALA A 930 -14.23 -2.60 6.83
CA ALA A 930 -14.82 -2.65 8.17
C ALA A 930 -14.23 -3.79 9.02
N ALA A 931 -14.09 -4.99 8.43
CA ALA A 931 -13.51 -6.15 9.12
C ALA A 931 -12.04 -5.91 9.51
N LEU A 932 -11.25 -5.31 8.61
CA LEU A 932 -9.86 -4.93 8.90
C LEU A 932 -9.77 -3.77 9.90
N ALA A 933 -10.70 -2.81 9.88
CA ALA A 933 -10.76 -1.74 10.88
C ALA A 933 -11.03 -2.28 12.29
N ASN A 934 -11.93 -3.27 12.41
CA ASN A 934 -12.18 -3.97 13.66
C ASN A 934 -10.94 -4.74 14.16
N ALA A 935 -10.23 -5.41 13.26
CA ALA A 935 -8.97 -6.09 13.57
C ALA A 935 -7.84 -5.12 13.97
N ALA A 936 -7.79 -3.94 13.34
CA ALA A 936 -6.80 -2.91 13.61
C ALA A 936 -7.06 -2.16 14.93
N SER A 937 -8.31 -2.11 15.40
CA SER A 937 -8.68 -1.42 16.64
C SER A 937 -9.58 -2.29 17.53
N PRO A 938 -9.07 -3.42 18.07
CA PRO A 938 -9.86 -4.31 18.92
C PRO A 938 -10.40 -3.58 20.15
N GLY A 939 -11.71 -3.75 20.40
CA GLY A 939 -12.41 -3.10 21.51
C GLY A 939 -12.95 -1.70 21.19
N THR A 940 -12.67 -1.13 20.01
CA THR A 940 -13.26 0.13 19.58
C THR A 940 -14.74 -0.02 19.21
N PHE A 941 -15.14 -1.16 18.63
CA PHE A 941 -16.53 -1.44 18.25
C PHE A 941 -17.17 -2.38 19.27
N ASP A 942 -18.43 -2.13 19.65
CA ASP A 942 -19.23 -3.08 20.42
C ASP A 942 -19.78 -4.18 19.49
N TRP A 943 -20.22 -3.76 18.30
CA TRP A 943 -20.81 -4.65 17.30
C TRP A 943 -20.25 -4.47 15.89
N ILE A 944 -20.20 -5.57 15.14
CA ILE A 944 -19.83 -5.60 13.72
C ILE A 944 -20.76 -6.49 12.89
N TRP A 945 -21.20 -5.99 11.75
CA TRP A 945 -21.83 -6.77 10.69
C TRP A 945 -21.24 -6.39 9.34
N ALA A 946 -20.39 -7.25 8.78
CA ALA A 946 -19.71 -6.99 7.53
C ALA A 946 -19.88 -8.15 6.55
N ASP A 947 -20.29 -7.88 5.32
CA ASP A 947 -20.29 -8.84 4.21
C ASP A 947 -19.09 -8.60 3.31
N LEU A 948 -18.21 -9.60 3.23
CA LEU A 948 -16.94 -9.51 2.51
C LEU A 948 -17.03 -9.99 1.06
N ASP A 949 -18.22 -10.38 0.58
CA ASP A 949 -18.50 -10.75 -0.81
C ASP A 949 -17.53 -11.79 -1.39
N GLY A 950 -17.14 -12.78 -0.58
CA GLY A 950 -16.21 -13.84 -0.98
C GLY A 950 -14.77 -13.37 -1.25
N PHE A 951 -14.41 -12.12 -0.90
CA PHE A 951 -13.10 -11.57 -1.21
C PHE A 951 -11.97 -12.41 -0.60
N SER A 952 -10.93 -12.61 -1.41
CA SER A 952 -9.63 -13.17 -1.00
C SER A 952 -8.51 -12.36 -1.63
N PHE A 953 -7.38 -12.24 -0.91
CA PHE A 953 -6.17 -11.63 -1.46
C PHE A 953 -5.58 -12.41 -2.63
N ASP A 954 -6.02 -13.65 -2.88
CA ASP A 954 -5.69 -14.38 -4.11
C ASP A 954 -6.24 -13.68 -5.37
N ALA A 955 -7.27 -12.84 -5.25
CA ALA A 955 -7.81 -12.06 -6.36
C ALA A 955 -6.92 -10.86 -6.74
N VAL A 956 -5.98 -10.46 -5.88
CA VAL A 956 -5.08 -9.32 -6.14
C VAL A 956 -3.94 -9.75 -7.06
N LYS A 957 -4.01 -9.38 -8.34
CA LYS A 957 -3.03 -9.78 -9.36
C LYS A 957 -2.02 -8.71 -9.73
N THR A 958 -2.31 -7.44 -9.46
CA THR A 958 -1.46 -6.31 -9.82
C THR A 958 -1.22 -5.39 -8.61
N PRO A 959 -0.04 -4.74 -8.49
CA PRO A 959 0.27 -3.92 -7.33
C PRO A 959 -0.58 -2.64 -7.20
N ASP A 960 -1.21 -2.19 -8.29
CA ASP A 960 -2.12 -1.03 -8.32
C ASP A 960 -3.57 -1.37 -7.97
N SER A 961 -3.87 -2.63 -7.62
CA SER A 961 -5.19 -3.01 -7.11
C SER A 961 -5.59 -2.13 -5.90
N PRO A 962 -6.81 -1.58 -5.86
CA PRO A 962 -7.30 -0.83 -4.69
C PRO A 962 -7.30 -1.64 -3.39
N SER A 963 -7.35 -2.97 -3.49
CA SER A 963 -7.30 -3.92 -2.37
C SER A 963 -5.90 -4.43 -2.05
N MET A 964 -4.85 -3.87 -2.67
CA MET A 964 -3.47 -4.25 -2.40
C MET A 964 -3.10 -3.94 -0.94
N LEU A 965 -2.60 -4.95 -0.23
CA LEU A 965 -2.07 -4.82 1.13
C LEU A 965 -0.84 -5.73 1.26
N PRO A 966 0.38 -5.21 1.05
CA PRO A 966 1.60 -6.00 1.19
C PRO A 966 1.65 -6.76 2.53
N GLY A 967 2.06 -8.02 2.46
CA GLY A 967 2.09 -8.94 3.61
C GLY A 967 0.77 -9.61 3.99
N ALA A 968 -0.38 -9.23 3.40
CA ALA A 968 -1.65 -9.82 3.78
C ALA A 968 -1.67 -11.36 3.69
N LYS A 969 -1.06 -11.94 2.64
CA LYS A 969 -0.96 -13.41 2.51
C LYS A 969 0.03 -14.01 3.52
N LYS A 970 1.18 -13.35 3.77
CA LYS A 970 2.16 -13.79 4.79
C LYS A 970 1.51 -14.00 6.16
N TYR A 971 0.56 -13.14 6.54
CA TYR A 971 -0.12 -13.21 7.84
C TYR A 971 -1.53 -13.81 7.77
N GLY A 972 -1.77 -14.72 6.81
CA GLY A 972 -2.94 -15.58 6.80
C GLY A 972 -4.15 -15.02 6.06
N GLY A 973 -3.94 -14.15 5.08
CA GLY A 973 -5.01 -13.65 4.21
C GLY A 973 -6.08 -12.88 4.99
N VAL A 974 -7.31 -12.90 4.49
CA VAL A 974 -8.43 -12.25 5.17
C VAL A 974 -8.64 -12.89 6.54
N GLY A 975 -8.68 -14.23 6.60
CA GLY A 975 -9.06 -14.97 7.81
C GLY A 975 -8.09 -14.78 8.97
N GLY A 976 -6.78 -14.71 8.67
CA GLY A 976 -5.75 -14.43 9.66
C GLY A 976 -5.87 -13.02 10.23
N LEU A 977 -6.02 -12.03 9.36
CA LEU A 977 -6.08 -10.63 9.77
C LEU A 977 -7.36 -10.32 10.54
N VAL A 978 -8.54 -10.69 10.03
CA VAL A 978 -9.82 -10.35 10.68
C VAL A 978 -10.02 -11.09 12.01
N GLY A 979 -9.35 -12.23 12.21
CA GLY A 979 -9.35 -12.97 13.47
C GLY A 979 -8.84 -12.16 14.67
N LEU A 980 -8.02 -11.13 14.46
CA LEU A 980 -7.58 -10.22 15.54
C LEU A 980 -8.77 -9.47 16.18
N GLY A 981 -9.86 -9.29 15.45
CA GLY A 981 -11.10 -8.67 15.90
C GLY A 981 -12.06 -9.61 16.65
N ALA A 982 -11.61 -10.80 17.07
CA ALA A 982 -12.46 -11.84 17.68
C ALA A 982 -13.27 -11.40 18.91
N GLY A 983 -12.83 -10.35 19.62
CA GLY A 983 -13.51 -9.85 20.82
C GLY A 983 -14.80 -9.06 20.56
N THR A 984 -15.08 -8.71 19.30
CA THR A 984 -16.24 -7.87 18.93
C THR A 984 -17.47 -8.74 18.69
N THR A 985 -18.64 -8.31 19.19
CA THR A 985 -19.89 -9.07 19.01
C THR A 985 -20.42 -8.88 17.59
N GLY A 986 -20.98 -9.91 16.97
CA GLY A 986 -21.63 -9.78 15.66
C GLY A 986 -21.17 -10.86 14.68
N ALA A 987 -21.17 -10.54 13.39
CA ALA A 987 -20.91 -11.52 12.34
C ALA A 987 -20.11 -10.95 11.16
N LEU A 988 -19.15 -11.73 10.67
CA LEU A 988 -18.54 -11.54 9.35
C LEU A 988 -19.14 -12.55 8.36
N HIS A 989 -19.64 -12.05 7.24
CA HIS A 989 -20.38 -12.79 6.24
C HIS A 989 -19.54 -13.00 4.97
N GLN A 990 -19.77 -14.13 4.30
CA GLN A 990 -19.18 -14.48 3.01
C GLN A 990 -17.65 -14.37 2.96
N LEU A 991 -16.94 -14.94 3.95
CA LEU A 991 -15.50 -15.15 3.81
C LEU A 991 -15.24 -16.28 2.81
N ALA A 992 -14.18 -16.17 2.01
CA ALA A 992 -13.67 -17.29 1.22
C ALA A 992 -13.39 -18.50 2.13
N GLU A 993 -13.66 -19.72 1.65
CA GLU A 993 -13.69 -20.94 2.48
C GLU A 993 -12.47 -21.11 3.40
N LYS A 994 -11.25 -21.02 2.83
CA LYS A 994 -9.99 -21.14 3.61
C LYS A 994 -9.82 -20.03 4.65
N ASP A 995 -10.29 -18.82 4.35
CA ASP A 995 -10.25 -17.69 5.26
C ASP A 995 -11.30 -17.83 6.37
N ALA A 996 -12.48 -18.37 6.04
CA ALA A 996 -13.53 -18.65 7.01
C ALA A 996 -13.09 -19.69 8.04
N GLU A 997 -12.46 -20.78 7.60
CA GLU A 997 -11.90 -21.81 8.49
C GLU A 997 -10.86 -21.22 9.45
N ARG A 998 -9.92 -20.44 8.91
CA ARG A 998 -8.87 -19.79 9.71
C ARG A 998 -9.44 -18.80 10.72
N ALA A 999 -10.36 -17.94 10.30
CA ALA A 999 -11.01 -16.97 11.19
C ALA A 999 -11.77 -17.68 12.31
N LYS A 1000 -12.55 -18.73 11.99
CA LYS A 1000 -13.28 -19.54 13.00
C LYS A 1000 -12.34 -20.14 14.04
N ALA A 1001 -11.20 -20.69 13.61
CA ALA A 1001 -10.22 -21.26 14.53
C ALA A 1001 -9.67 -20.21 15.51
N ILE A 1002 -9.30 -19.02 15.00
CA ILE A 1002 -8.77 -17.92 15.83
C ILE A 1002 -9.83 -17.42 16.82
N VAL A 1003 -11.06 -17.20 16.35
CA VAL A 1003 -12.17 -16.72 17.18
C VAL A 1003 -12.52 -17.72 18.27
N THR A 1004 -12.53 -19.01 17.94
CA THR A 1004 -12.77 -20.09 18.90
C THR A 1004 -11.67 -20.13 19.97
N ALA A 1005 -10.39 -20.04 19.57
CA ALA A 1005 -9.27 -19.99 20.49
C ALA A 1005 -9.33 -18.76 21.43
N ALA A 1006 -9.87 -17.64 20.94
CA ALA A 1006 -10.08 -16.42 21.72
C ALA A 1006 -11.30 -16.46 22.65
N ALA A 1007 -12.15 -17.49 22.57
CA ALA A 1007 -13.46 -17.54 23.21
C ALA A 1007 -14.29 -16.26 22.92
N GLY A 1008 -14.16 -15.73 21.69
CA GLY A 1008 -14.74 -14.47 21.28
C GLY A 1008 -16.20 -14.58 20.82
N PRO A 1009 -17.01 -13.51 20.94
CA PRO A 1009 -18.43 -13.51 20.54
C PRO A 1009 -18.66 -13.31 19.03
N LEU A 1010 -17.61 -13.07 18.23
CA LEU A 1010 -17.71 -12.89 16.78
C LEU A 1010 -18.15 -14.20 16.10
N THR A 1011 -19.05 -14.15 15.12
CA THR A 1011 -19.39 -15.33 14.30
C THR A 1011 -18.93 -15.15 12.86
N ILE A 1012 -18.69 -16.28 12.17
CA ILE A 1012 -18.30 -16.33 10.76
C ILE A 1012 -19.39 -17.07 10.00
N GLU A 1013 -20.16 -16.34 9.19
CA GLU A 1013 -21.37 -16.81 8.53
C GLU A 1013 -21.12 -17.02 7.02
N PRO A 1014 -21.46 -18.19 6.46
CA PRO A 1014 -21.25 -18.45 5.04
C PRO A 1014 -22.29 -17.77 4.13
N LYS A 1015 -23.41 -17.32 4.70
CA LYS A 1015 -24.52 -16.70 3.98
C LYS A 1015 -24.34 -15.18 3.84
N PRO A 1016 -24.95 -14.55 2.83
CA PRO A 1016 -24.99 -13.09 2.72
C PRO A 1016 -25.54 -12.40 3.96
N LEU A 1017 -25.12 -11.16 4.18
CA LEU A 1017 -25.65 -10.31 5.22
C LEU A 1017 -27.03 -9.75 4.84
N GLU A 1018 -28.05 -10.10 5.62
CA GLU A 1018 -29.39 -9.56 5.46
C GLU A 1018 -29.57 -8.26 6.24
N ILE A 1019 -29.61 -7.12 5.54
CA ILE A 1019 -29.64 -5.78 6.16
C ILE A 1019 -30.85 -5.59 7.09
N ASP A 1020 -32.05 -6.03 6.68
CA ASP A 1020 -33.23 -5.90 7.54
C ASP A 1020 -33.09 -6.68 8.86
N ALA A 1021 -32.37 -7.81 8.86
CA ALA A 1021 -32.08 -8.56 10.08
C ALA A 1021 -31.08 -7.83 10.98
N VAL A 1022 -30.09 -7.15 10.40
CA VAL A 1022 -29.14 -6.30 11.15
C VAL A 1022 -29.87 -5.12 11.79
N VAL A 1023 -30.70 -4.41 11.03
CA VAL A 1023 -31.53 -3.29 11.52
C VAL A 1023 -32.44 -3.75 12.66
N ALA A 1024 -33.12 -4.89 12.51
CA ALA A 1024 -33.96 -5.44 13.56
C ALA A 1024 -33.17 -5.75 14.85
N ARG A 1025 -31.95 -6.29 14.74
CA ARG A 1025 -31.08 -6.55 15.89
C ARG A 1025 -30.63 -5.26 16.57
N LEU A 1026 -30.20 -4.25 15.81
CA LEU A 1026 -29.78 -2.94 16.33
C LEU A 1026 -30.91 -2.24 17.09
N ILE A 1027 -32.15 -2.32 16.59
CA ILE A 1027 -33.33 -1.76 17.26
C ILE A 1027 -33.60 -2.43 18.61
N GLN A 1028 -33.32 -3.74 18.71
CA GLN A 1028 -33.52 -4.53 19.94
C GLN A 1028 -32.45 -4.30 21.02
N VAL A 1029 -31.34 -3.63 20.69
CA VAL A 1029 -30.32 -3.25 21.68
C VAL A 1029 -30.95 -2.31 22.70
N LYS A 1030 -30.89 -2.70 23.98
CA LYS A 1030 -31.41 -1.90 25.10
C LYS A 1030 -30.36 -0.84 25.52
N PRO A 1031 -30.78 0.37 25.94
CA PRO A 1031 -29.91 1.26 26.70
C PRO A 1031 -29.47 0.53 27.98
N GLU A 1032 -28.20 0.65 28.36
CA GLU A 1032 -27.69 0.13 29.64
C GLU A 1032 -28.11 1.02 30.82
#